data_AF-A0A2M6ZI08-F1
#
_entry.id   AF-A0A2M6ZI08-F1
#
_cell.length_a   1.000
_cell.length_b   1.000
_cell.length_c   1.000
_cell.angle_alpha   90.00
_cell.angle_beta   90.00
_cell.angle_gamma   90.00
#
_symmetry.space_group_name_H-M   'P 1'
#
loop_
_entity.id
_entity.type
_entity.pdbx_description
1 polymer ?
#
loop_
_entity_poly.entity_id
_entity_poly.type
_entity_poly.pdbx_seq_one_letter_code
_entity_poly.pdbx_strand_id
1 'polypeptide(L)'
;MNTFFPLLKVEKIIEKKAGNIYLAKRERGKERTSKKKVSSLLEVLEKVKKEHFSRKNRELSLLKSLKIKIFDKLPFISEVDLANKQISFDEEFFNILKSINPDSLLLFYTLSLYHAILCFSGKNQNEALLETSNLFDKFSDEDKKIVKNALKNSLIDPGNIFLKFLEAEGKEKLRICSLLKVRALIDLSYDGEKIEEVSKRCGADLQLLRTQILQSMASTYEPKVDENNAKRVFEHCLESDKRLLVCRFGRAFYTDALLIADSRGIREKEIDGDIKSLEKGFKKVSLKIKDLEKLGPELQTIFNLKRENWFSLAQIEGAIDKLKEELRKIELEFLEKNDKFYSYFYEENYSKIQNFRKNIDAFRKIVYRFEQKILSSPKFEPAFVSFLSRIHELDAINIARVNDLLDPFFGENPKVEKLIRDCGHNTTITPNSVWLQYAQDWVEALPAFAHYFIIPKDKGYEVIALTEREVLEIIYKTSADWWAKNIEDVMMRENVDIARRLVAAKSNLKDENEEKIIAFIKKNKKEKEVASLTVFIEECAQKRAKEISSLQSKGSSRYEAILKLCKNLKLKESKTENNKRADFYLPYVLQKKRPIPTVHVLTTLGPTETQVNIANWLEEAISLYNIEREYHLEKEVVDKMSFYRKEIGKIALEIVEKEELQGEMLKVIADSGLSNCEDDMCKASLMLAGFHPEISALVNKISAEKLNLNSKNVLRDYVGPLARFNARRELVSRKGLAHLLNEEKYRYDSSGPCKRFNLVYAPSRVDLGPEIIESVRTVPKWVGGDGEDAARSGKSLYSLFNIAGVTAVNRPQIAEFLKVGENFFTRGGVYYLSLCAGTNINTLGVGDFEFFRSEWNKRGDRMVLPGGETYGGFCVPKEFSLLYAIITRAL
;
A
#
# COMPACT_ATOMS: atom_id res chain seq x y z
N MET A 1 16.43 -20.78 8.40
CA MET A 1 17.73 -20.44 9.05
C MET A 1 17.73 -18.94 9.25
N ASN A 2 18.00 -18.46 10.46
CA ASN A 2 17.63 -17.08 10.86
C ASN A 2 18.68 -16.04 10.45
N THR A 3 18.33 -15.15 9.51
CA THR A 3 19.10 -13.96 9.10
C THR A 3 19.00 -12.85 10.16
N PHE A 4 20.12 -12.46 10.78
CA PHE A 4 20.17 -11.43 11.83
C PHE A 4 21.20 -10.35 11.47
N PHE A 5 20.72 -9.15 11.12
CA PHE A 5 21.52 -8.00 10.67
C PHE A 5 22.03 -7.13 11.84
N PRO A 6 23.19 -6.43 11.76
CA PRO A 6 23.87 -5.87 12.92
C PRO A 6 23.48 -4.43 13.22
N LEU A 7 22.65 -3.73 12.42
CA LEU A 7 22.54 -2.27 12.57
C LEU A 7 21.20 -1.71 12.99
N LEU A 8 20.17 -2.52 13.18
CA LEU A 8 18.82 -1.99 13.27
C LEU A 8 17.93 -2.76 14.26
N LYS A 9 18.07 -2.49 15.57
CA LYS A 9 17.05 -2.82 16.59
C LYS A 9 16.70 -1.71 17.62
N VAL A 10 15.80 -0.78 17.26
CA VAL A 10 15.03 0.26 18.00
C VAL A 10 13.59 -0.18 18.13
N GLU A 11 13.11 -0.45 19.34
CA GLU A 11 11.83 0.05 19.78
C GLU A 11 11.89 1.37 20.57
N LYS A 12 10.89 2.19 20.38
CA LYS A 12 10.79 3.45 21.08
C LYS A 12 10.23 3.17 22.47
N ILE A 13 11.02 3.28 23.53
CA ILE A 13 10.43 3.82 24.77
C ILE A 13 10.39 5.37 24.56
N ILE A 14 9.51 6.17 25.13
CA ILE A 14 9.74 7.58 25.51
C ILE A 14 8.84 7.70 26.71
N GLU A 15 9.35 7.33 27.87
CA GLU A 15 9.74 8.31 28.89
C GLU A 15 8.80 9.46 29.27
N LYS A 16 7.53 9.50 28.86
CA LYS A 16 6.48 10.22 29.58
C LYS A 16 5.23 9.36 29.65
N LYS A 17 5.15 8.67 30.80
CA LYS A 17 3.99 7.98 31.39
C LYS A 17 3.53 6.70 30.69
N ALA A 18 3.83 5.62 31.43
CA ALA A 18 3.15 4.34 31.49
C ALA A 18 2.88 3.67 30.14
N GLY A 19 3.71 2.67 29.79
CA GLY A 19 3.32 1.27 29.93
C GLY A 19 3.90 0.25 28.92
N ASN A 20 4.17 -0.89 29.51
CA ASN A 20 4.28 -2.27 29.06
C ASN A 20 3.81 -2.70 27.66
N ILE A 21 4.57 -3.71 27.16
CA ILE A 21 4.24 -4.94 26.37
C ILE A 21 5.00 -4.97 25.02
N TYR A 22 6.13 -5.69 24.91
CA TYR A 22 6.42 -7.14 24.74
C TYR A 22 6.61 -7.55 23.27
N LEU A 23 7.88 -7.68 22.88
CA LEU A 23 8.37 -8.40 21.71
C LEU A 23 7.95 -9.87 21.75
N ALA A 24 7.75 -10.49 20.59
CA ALA A 24 7.71 -11.94 20.49
C ALA A 24 8.98 -12.53 21.11
N LYS A 25 8.77 -13.21 22.24
CA LYS A 25 9.61 -14.24 22.85
C LYS A 25 10.43 -14.96 21.76
N ARG A 26 11.75 -14.75 21.69
CA ARG A 26 12.60 -15.95 21.64
C ARG A 26 12.20 -16.75 22.86
N GLU A 27 11.91 -18.04 22.72
CA GLU A 27 11.88 -18.92 23.88
C GLU A 27 13.05 -18.57 24.80
N ARG A 28 12.83 -18.60 26.12
CA ARG A 28 13.82 -18.27 27.15
C ARG A 28 15.08 -19.14 27.01
N GLY A 29 15.94 -18.84 26.04
CA GLY A 29 17.39 -18.93 26.16
C GLY A 29 17.82 -17.65 26.85
N LYS A 30 18.53 -17.79 27.97
CA LYS A 30 18.97 -16.70 28.85
C LYS A 30 19.62 -15.55 28.05
N GLU A 31 18.91 -14.45 27.80
CA GLU A 31 19.56 -13.17 27.47
C GLU A 31 20.37 -12.74 28.70
N ARG A 32 21.69 -12.73 28.55
CA ARG A 32 22.63 -12.26 29.56
C ARG A 32 23.16 -10.91 29.09
N THR A 33 22.67 -9.82 29.67
CA THR A 33 23.25 -8.48 29.46
C THR A 33 24.34 -8.22 30.48
N SER A 34 25.55 -7.85 30.06
CA SER A 34 26.66 -7.46 30.96
C SER A 34 26.81 -5.94 31.04
N LYS A 35 27.12 -5.40 32.23
CA LYS A 35 27.30 -3.95 32.49
C LYS A 35 28.77 -3.63 32.76
N LYS A 36 29.35 -2.64 32.08
CA LYS A 36 30.73 -2.14 32.33
C LYS A 36 30.79 -0.61 32.47
N LYS A 37 31.68 -0.12 33.34
CA LYS A 37 32.07 1.31 33.45
C LYS A 37 33.13 1.61 32.40
N VAL A 38 32.96 2.69 31.62
CA VAL A 38 33.94 3.05 30.58
C VAL A 38 34.35 4.52 30.68
N SER A 39 35.59 4.76 31.12
CA SER A 39 36.20 6.09 31.27
C SER A 39 36.82 6.62 29.96
N SER A 40 37.36 5.77 29.10
CA SER A 40 38.03 6.15 27.83
C SER A 40 37.08 6.67 26.75
N LEU A 41 35.81 6.26 26.76
CA LEU A 41 34.80 6.66 25.77
C LEU A 41 34.33 8.13 25.92
N LEU A 42 34.46 8.68 27.12
CA LEU A 42 34.16 10.10 27.39
C LEU A 42 35.19 11.03 26.74
N GLU A 43 36.44 10.59 26.64
CA GLU A 43 37.50 11.36 25.97
C GLU A 43 37.29 11.40 24.46
N VAL A 44 36.86 10.30 23.84
CA VAL A 44 36.48 10.26 22.42
C VAL A 44 35.28 11.17 22.15
N LEU A 45 34.28 11.16 23.04
CA LEU A 45 33.12 12.07 22.99
C LEU A 45 33.51 13.55 23.13
N GLU A 46 34.45 13.88 24.01
CA GLU A 46 35.01 15.23 24.17
C GLU A 46 35.79 15.68 22.92
N LYS A 47 36.50 14.76 22.26
CA LYS A 47 37.27 15.03 21.04
C LYS A 47 36.36 15.28 19.83
N VAL A 48 35.34 14.42 19.63
CA VAL A 48 34.30 14.59 18.61
C VAL A 48 33.48 15.87 18.85
N LYS A 49 33.22 16.24 20.11
CA LYS A 49 32.60 17.53 20.47
C LYS A 49 33.47 18.74 20.08
N LYS A 50 34.79 18.68 20.31
CA LYS A 50 35.73 19.76 19.98
C LYS A 50 35.84 20.00 18.47
N GLU A 51 35.72 18.97 17.64
CA GLU A 51 35.91 19.06 16.19
C GLU A 51 34.65 19.45 15.39
N HIS A 52 33.44 19.41 15.98
CA HIS A 52 32.19 19.73 15.25
C HIS A 52 31.30 20.83 15.85
N PHE A 53 31.45 21.21 17.12
CA PHE A 53 30.59 22.24 17.74
C PHE A 53 31.30 23.58 17.95
N SER A 54 31.80 24.21 16.88
CA SER A 54 32.15 25.63 16.90
C SER A 54 30.98 26.49 16.41
N ARG A 55 30.10 26.86 17.35
CA ARG A 55 29.03 27.92 17.35
C ARG A 55 27.59 27.44 17.55
N LYS A 56 27.24 27.14 18.80
CA LYS A 56 26.10 27.73 19.54
C LYS A 56 26.10 27.15 20.97
N ASN A 57 26.81 27.83 21.87
CA ASN A 57 26.93 27.44 23.27
C ASN A 57 25.71 27.90 24.07
N ARG A 58 24.82 26.97 24.44
CA ARG A 58 24.09 27.01 25.73
C ARG A 58 23.43 25.72 26.21
N GLU A 59 23.76 24.53 25.69
CA GLU A 59 23.11 23.27 26.11
C GLU A 59 24.07 22.20 26.71
N LEU A 60 25.32 22.54 27.03
CA LEU A 60 26.28 21.56 27.56
C LEU A 60 26.05 21.16 29.03
N SER A 61 25.38 21.98 29.85
CA SER A 61 25.10 21.65 31.25
C SER A 61 23.95 20.64 31.40
N LEU A 62 23.07 20.53 30.40
CA LEU A 62 21.96 19.58 30.39
C LEU A 62 22.43 18.13 30.18
N LEU A 63 23.48 17.91 29.37
CA LEU A 63 24.01 16.58 29.04
C LEU A 63 24.58 15.80 30.24
N LYS A 64 25.04 16.48 31.31
CA LYS A 64 25.49 15.82 32.55
C LYS A 64 24.34 15.32 33.43
N SER A 65 23.13 15.80 33.18
CA SER A 65 21.91 15.45 33.95
C SER A 65 20.90 14.62 33.14
N LEU A 66 21.19 14.36 31.87
CA LEU A 66 20.33 13.63 30.95
C LEU A 66 20.47 12.13 31.18
N LYS A 67 19.42 11.51 31.76
CA LYS A 67 19.11 10.11 31.47
C LYS A 67 18.71 10.04 30.00
N ILE A 68 19.67 9.81 29.11
CA ILE A 68 19.34 9.45 27.73
C ILE A 68 18.88 8.01 27.78
N LYS A 69 17.58 7.78 27.92
CA LYS A 69 17.05 6.54 27.36
C LYS A 69 17.23 6.71 25.86
N ILE A 70 18.29 6.11 25.31
CA ILE A 70 18.36 5.89 23.87
C ILE A 70 17.21 4.96 23.63
N PHE A 71 16.19 5.52 23.00
CA PHE A 71 14.99 4.80 22.70
C PHE A 71 15.30 3.98 21.47
N ASP A 72 15.86 2.82 21.83
CA ASP A 72 16.50 1.68 21.16
C ASP A 72 17.28 1.98 19.83
N LYS A 73 17.61 0.98 18.97
CA LYS A 73 18.45 0.92 17.72
C LYS A 73 19.63 1.87 17.81
N LEU A 74 20.58 1.46 18.64
CA LEU A 74 21.94 1.40 18.14
C LEU A 74 22.30 -0.05 17.79
N PRO A 75 23.09 -0.26 16.72
CA PRO A 75 23.55 -1.56 16.23
C PRO A 75 24.05 -2.53 17.30
N PHE A 76 24.71 -1.99 18.33
CA PHE A 76 25.49 -2.77 19.30
C PHE A 76 25.17 -2.43 20.75
N ILE A 77 24.30 -1.45 20.98
CA ILE A 77 24.08 -0.85 22.29
C ILE A 77 22.60 -0.94 22.63
N SER A 78 22.28 -1.76 23.63
CA SER A 78 20.91 -1.95 24.11
C SER A 78 20.45 -0.86 25.06
N GLU A 79 21.36 -0.17 25.77
CA GLU A 79 21.05 0.98 26.63
C GLU A 79 22.31 1.83 26.87
N VAL A 80 22.21 3.16 26.88
CA VAL A 80 23.31 4.06 27.32
C VAL A 80 22.82 4.92 28.49
N ASP A 81 23.27 4.60 29.69
CA ASP A 81 23.07 5.45 30.85
C ASP A 81 24.25 6.41 31.01
N LEU A 82 24.13 7.60 30.40
CA LEU A 82 25.14 8.66 30.51
C LEU A 82 25.30 9.21 31.94
N ALA A 83 24.28 9.09 32.79
CA ALA A 83 24.34 9.54 34.18
C ALA A 83 25.19 8.60 35.04
N ASN A 84 25.08 7.29 34.80
CA ASN A 84 25.87 6.27 35.50
C ASN A 84 27.10 5.76 34.73
N LYS A 85 27.37 6.31 33.52
CA LYS A 85 28.42 5.86 32.60
C LYS A 85 28.34 4.35 32.29
N GLN A 86 27.13 3.82 32.12
CA GLN A 86 26.88 2.41 31.82
C GLN A 86 26.35 2.23 30.40
N ILE A 87 26.82 1.20 29.72
CA ILE A 87 26.30 0.77 28.43
C ILE A 87 25.94 -0.72 28.53
N SER A 88 24.79 -1.10 27.99
CA SER A 88 24.33 -2.48 27.86
C SER A 88 24.52 -2.94 26.41
N PHE A 89 24.90 -4.21 26.20
CA PHE A 89 25.18 -4.78 24.87
C PHE A 89 24.49 -6.15 24.72
N ASP A 90 24.29 -6.57 23.48
CA ASP A 90 24.04 -7.98 23.17
C ASP A 90 25.34 -8.77 23.42
N GLU A 91 25.31 -9.70 24.36
CA GLU A 91 26.48 -10.48 24.77
C GLU A 91 26.96 -11.44 23.67
N GLU A 92 26.06 -11.97 22.84
CA GLU A 92 26.40 -12.83 21.71
C GLU A 92 27.19 -12.02 20.67
N PHE A 93 26.67 -10.85 20.31
CA PHE A 93 27.30 -9.94 19.36
C PHE A 93 28.65 -9.40 19.85
N PHE A 94 28.71 -9.02 21.13
CA PHE A 94 29.92 -8.56 21.79
C PHE A 94 31.02 -9.62 21.74
N ASN A 95 30.68 -10.88 22.01
CA ASN A 95 31.62 -11.99 21.99
C ASN A 95 32.15 -12.24 20.57
N ILE A 96 31.28 -12.14 19.55
CA ILE A 96 31.68 -12.30 18.14
C ILE A 96 32.66 -11.19 17.73
N LEU A 97 32.33 -9.91 17.95
CA LEU A 97 33.22 -8.80 17.61
C LEU A 97 34.59 -8.92 18.28
N LYS A 98 34.59 -9.24 19.58
CA LYS A 98 35.83 -9.40 20.35
C LYS A 98 36.66 -10.58 19.88
N SER A 99 36.02 -11.66 19.42
CA SER A 99 36.71 -12.83 18.87
C SER A 99 37.39 -12.56 17.53
N ILE A 100 36.86 -11.60 16.75
CA ILE A 100 37.43 -11.21 15.45
C ILE A 100 38.64 -10.29 15.64
N ASN A 101 38.47 -9.20 16.39
CA ASN A 101 39.56 -8.32 16.78
C ASN A 101 39.14 -7.48 18.01
N PRO A 102 39.98 -7.38 19.07
CA PRO A 102 39.67 -6.62 20.28
C PRO A 102 39.24 -5.16 20.06
N ASP A 103 39.79 -4.51 19.04
CA ASP A 103 39.56 -3.09 18.74
C ASP A 103 38.27 -2.86 17.94
N SER A 104 37.70 -3.90 17.32
CA SER A 104 36.45 -3.82 16.56
C SER A 104 35.33 -3.18 17.39
N LEU A 105 35.24 -3.57 18.66
CA LEU A 105 34.22 -3.06 19.57
C LEU A 105 34.27 -1.53 19.70
N LEU A 106 35.48 -0.97 19.87
CA LEU A 106 35.66 0.47 20.07
C LEU A 106 35.27 1.24 18.80
N LEU A 107 35.64 0.72 17.63
CA LEU A 107 35.38 1.34 16.34
C LEU A 107 33.87 1.35 16.01
N PHE A 108 33.20 0.21 16.16
CA PHE A 108 31.76 0.10 15.95
C PHE A 108 30.96 0.93 16.95
N TYR A 109 31.43 1.01 18.20
CA TYR A 109 30.84 1.88 19.21
C TYR A 109 30.93 3.35 18.81
N THR A 110 32.10 3.79 18.34
CA THR A 110 32.34 5.17 17.90
C THR A 110 31.39 5.57 16.78
N LEU A 111 31.25 4.72 15.75
CA LEU A 111 30.29 4.95 14.65
C LEU A 111 28.84 5.00 15.14
N SER A 112 28.45 4.05 15.99
CA SER A 112 27.09 3.97 16.54
C SER A 112 26.74 5.21 17.35
N LEU A 113 27.61 5.64 18.25
CA LEU A 113 27.32 6.78 19.11
C LEU A 113 27.29 8.08 18.35
N TYR A 114 28.18 8.24 17.38
CA TYR A 114 28.13 9.38 16.47
C TYR A 114 26.78 9.43 15.73
N HIS A 115 26.34 8.31 15.15
CA HIS A 115 25.04 8.21 14.50
C HIS A 115 23.88 8.61 15.43
N ALA A 116 23.86 8.11 16.67
CA ALA A 116 22.83 8.48 17.65
C ALA A 116 22.85 9.98 17.95
N ILE A 117 24.02 10.58 18.17
CA ILE A 117 24.14 12.02 18.46
C ILE A 117 23.56 12.84 17.31
N LEU A 118 23.82 12.45 16.06
CA LEU A 118 23.26 13.11 14.88
C LEU A 118 21.73 13.03 14.86
N CYS A 119 21.16 11.85 15.07
CA CYS A 119 19.71 11.68 15.20
C CYS A 119 19.13 12.53 16.35
N PHE A 120 19.79 12.58 17.51
CA PHE A 120 19.37 13.41 18.65
C PHE A 120 19.44 14.92 18.36
N SER A 121 20.38 15.35 17.53
CA SER A 121 20.49 16.74 17.07
C SER A 121 19.40 17.16 16.07
N GLY A 122 18.51 16.25 15.69
CA GLY A 122 17.39 16.51 14.79
C GLY A 122 17.66 16.20 13.32
N LYS A 123 18.82 15.62 12.97
CA LYS A 123 19.07 15.10 11.61
C LYS A 123 18.17 13.91 11.34
N ASN A 124 17.72 13.78 10.09
CA ASN A 124 17.01 12.57 9.69
C ASN A 124 17.97 11.39 9.56
N GLN A 125 17.43 10.17 9.51
CA GLN A 125 18.25 8.94 9.47
C GLN A 125 19.20 8.87 8.27
N ASN A 126 18.80 9.39 7.10
CA ASN A 126 19.64 9.35 5.90
C ASN A 126 20.86 10.26 6.09
N GLU A 127 20.65 11.50 6.54
CA GLU A 127 21.71 12.45 6.86
C GLU A 127 22.65 11.88 7.93
N ALA A 128 22.09 11.28 8.98
CA ALA A 128 22.87 10.68 10.05
C ALA A 128 23.71 9.49 9.57
N LEU A 129 23.19 8.63 8.69
CA LEU A 129 23.95 7.52 8.10
C LEU A 129 25.08 8.03 7.20
N LEU A 130 24.80 9.00 6.33
CA LEU A 130 25.81 9.57 5.43
C LEU A 130 26.95 10.24 6.20
N GLU A 131 26.64 11.02 7.23
CA GLU A 131 27.68 11.61 8.08
C GLU A 131 28.43 10.57 8.90
N THR A 132 27.77 9.48 9.32
CA THR A 132 28.46 8.36 9.97
C THR A 132 29.45 7.69 9.03
N SER A 133 29.12 7.55 7.74
CA SER A 133 30.09 7.10 6.75
C SER A 133 31.24 8.10 6.58
N ASN A 134 30.97 9.40 6.59
CA ASN A 134 32.03 10.40 6.50
C ASN A 134 32.98 10.35 7.71
N LEU A 135 32.49 9.91 8.88
CA LEU A 135 33.34 9.63 10.04
C LEU A 135 34.20 8.39 9.79
N PHE A 136 33.63 7.30 9.26
CA PHE A 136 34.37 6.11 8.89
C PHE A 136 35.47 6.39 7.88
N ASP A 137 35.23 7.29 6.91
CA ASP A 137 36.23 7.66 5.91
C ASP A 137 37.46 8.36 6.51
N LYS A 138 37.32 8.93 7.72
CA LYS A 138 38.41 9.56 8.49
C LYS A 138 39.18 8.58 9.38
N PHE A 139 38.75 7.33 9.50
CA PHE A 139 39.48 6.31 10.26
C PHE A 139 40.82 5.98 9.57
N SER A 140 41.80 5.50 10.35
CA SER A 140 43.06 5.00 9.79
C SER A 140 42.81 3.79 8.89
N ASP A 141 43.72 3.49 7.96
CA ASP A 141 43.57 2.32 7.06
C ASP A 141 43.50 1.00 7.85
N GLU A 142 44.19 0.93 8.99
CA GLU A 142 44.17 -0.21 9.89
C GLU A 142 42.81 -0.35 10.58
N ASP A 143 42.26 0.74 11.12
CA ASP A 143 40.91 0.76 11.71
C ASP A 143 39.82 0.40 10.69
N LYS A 144 39.93 0.94 9.47
CA LYS A 144 39.01 0.60 8.37
C LYS A 144 39.05 -0.89 8.06
N LYS A 145 40.24 -1.49 8.01
CA LYS A 145 40.42 -2.92 7.76
C LYS A 145 39.81 -3.78 8.87
N ILE A 146 39.92 -3.36 10.14
CA ILE A 146 39.31 -4.04 11.29
C ILE A 146 37.78 -4.05 11.15
N VAL A 147 37.16 -2.88 10.90
CA VAL A 147 35.71 -2.77 10.72
C VAL A 147 35.24 -3.60 9.53
N LYS A 148 35.90 -3.50 8.38
CA LYS A 148 35.52 -4.25 7.17
C LYS A 148 35.62 -5.76 7.38
N ASN A 149 36.67 -6.24 8.04
CA ASN A 149 36.83 -7.67 8.32
C ASN A 149 35.77 -8.20 9.28
N ALA A 150 35.38 -7.39 10.28
CA ALA A 150 34.28 -7.74 11.16
C ALA A 150 32.94 -7.80 10.42
N LEU A 151 32.67 -6.85 9.50
CA LEU A 151 31.45 -6.86 8.69
C LEU A 151 31.36 -8.08 7.76
N LYS A 152 32.48 -8.64 7.27
CA LYS A 152 32.44 -9.88 6.46
C LYS A 152 31.85 -11.09 7.18
N ASN A 153 31.75 -11.05 8.51
CA ASN A 153 31.07 -12.10 9.25
C ASN A 153 29.56 -11.96 9.08
N SER A 154 28.90 -13.00 8.56
CA SER A 154 27.45 -13.00 8.30
C SER A 154 26.59 -12.94 9.57
N LEU A 155 27.15 -13.24 10.76
CA LEU A 155 26.48 -12.98 12.05
C LEU A 155 26.55 -11.51 12.46
N ILE A 156 27.51 -10.79 11.89
CA ILE A 156 27.59 -9.35 11.97
C ILE A 156 26.74 -8.79 10.85
N ASP A 157 27.19 -8.74 9.59
CA ASP A 157 26.51 -8.06 8.47
C ASP A 157 26.01 -9.06 7.39
N PRO A 158 24.87 -9.76 7.60
CA PRO A 158 24.27 -10.64 6.61
C PRO A 158 24.08 -9.95 5.26
N GLY A 159 24.51 -10.60 4.17
CA GLY A 159 24.46 -10.01 2.83
C GLY A 159 25.41 -8.82 2.63
N ASN A 160 26.29 -8.53 3.61
CA ASN A 160 27.28 -7.46 3.59
C ASN A 160 26.70 -6.07 3.26
N ILE A 161 25.46 -5.78 3.66
CA ILE A 161 24.75 -4.57 3.20
C ILE A 161 25.39 -3.30 3.80
N PHE A 162 25.83 -3.34 5.06
CA PHE A 162 26.49 -2.18 5.65
C PHE A 162 27.92 -2.02 5.18
N LEU A 163 28.64 -3.13 4.95
CA LEU A 163 29.93 -3.11 4.29
C LEU A 163 29.83 -2.44 2.91
N LYS A 164 28.85 -2.86 2.10
CA LYS A 164 28.55 -2.24 0.81
C LYS A 164 28.20 -0.76 0.95
N PHE A 165 27.48 -0.36 2.02
CA PHE A 165 27.19 1.06 2.28
C PHE A 165 28.45 1.88 2.55
N LEU A 166 29.37 1.36 3.36
CA LEU A 166 30.64 2.03 3.66
C LEU A 166 31.55 2.12 2.43
N GLU A 167 31.47 1.15 1.52
CA GLU A 167 32.27 1.09 0.29
C GLU A 167 31.66 1.81 -0.91
N ALA A 168 30.35 2.06 -0.89
CA ALA A 168 29.66 2.71 -1.99
C ALA A 168 29.88 4.22 -2.03
N GLU A 169 29.79 4.77 -3.24
CA GLU A 169 29.88 6.20 -3.53
C GLU A 169 28.68 6.69 -4.36
N GLY A 170 28.51 8.02 -4.40
CA GLY A 170 27.52 8.68 -5.25
C GLY A 170 26.08 8.17 -5.08
N LYS A 171 25.41 7.89 -6.21
CA LYS A 171 24.01 7.45 -6.23
C LYS A 171 23.81 6.08 -5.59
N GLU A 172 24.80 5.21 -5.68
CA GLU A 172 24.73 3.85 -5.14
C GLU A 172 24.72 3.87 -3.60
N LYS A 173 25.52 4.74 -3.00
CA LYS A 173 25.52 4.95 -1.54
C LYS A 173 24.14 5.36 -1.01
N LEU A 174 23.44 6.23 -1.75
CA LEU A 174 22.08 6.66 -1.42
C LEU A 174 21.07 5.51 -1.54
N ARG A 175 21.19 4.66 -2.57
CA ARG A 175 20.35 3.46 -2.72
C ARG A 175 20.54 2.50 -1.56
N ILE A 176 21.79 2.19 -1.21
CA ILE A 176 22.11 1.26 -0.11
C ILE A 176 21.69 1.85 1.25
N CYS A 177 21.77 3.17 1.44
CA CYS A 177 21.24 3.84 2.63
C CYS A 177 19.73 3.54 2.82
N SER A 178 18.93 3.62 1.75
CA SER A 178 17.52 3.24 1.78
C SER A 178 17.31 1.73 1.95
N LEU A 179 18.17 0.91 1.36
CA LEU A 179 18.14 -0.55 1.51
C LEU A 179 18.38 -0.98 2.96
N LEU A 180 19.36 -0.37 3.64
CA LEU A 180 19.60 -0.59 5.07
C LEU A 180 18.34 -0.33 5.88
N LYS A 181 17.67 0.80 5.63
CA LYS A 181 16.46 1.18 6.36
C LYS A 181 15.29 0.23 6.16
N VAL A 182 15.06 -0.33 4.96
CA VAL A 182 14.01 -1.35 4.79
C VAL A 182 14.41 -2.68 5.44
N ARG A 183 15.67 -3.09 5.33
CA ARG A 183 16.19 -4.32 5.96
C ARG A 183 16.21 -4.26 7.49
N ALA A 184 16.08 -3.07 8.06
CA ALA A 184 15.77 -2.86 9.48
C ALA A 184 14.45 -3.49 9.93
N LEU A 185 13.51 -3.56 9.00
CA LEU A 185 12.12 -3.87 9.24
C LEU A 185 11.74 -5.20 8.58
N ILE A 186 12.33 -5.52 7.43
CA ILE A 186 11.93 -6.64 6.58
C ILE A 186 13.10 -7.56 6.34
N ASP A 187 12.92 -8.81 6.76
CA ASP A 187 13.83 -9.91 6.45
C ASP A 187 13.55 -10.42 5.03
N LEU A 188 14.57 -10.90 4.32
CA LEU A 188 14.33 -11.59 3.05
C LEU A 188 13.73 -12.97 3.32
N SER A 189 12.64 -13.29 2.65
CA SER A 189 11.98 -14.60 2.74
C SER A 189 12.62 -15.65 1.83
N TYR A 190 13.81 -15.39 1.30
CA TYR A 190 14.58 -16.24 0.40
C TYR A 190 16.08 -15.91 0.54
N ASP A 191 16.95 -16.75 -0.01
CA ASP A 191 18.40 -16.56 0.06
C ASP A 191 18.88 -15.42 -0.84
N GLY A 192 19.10 -14.24 -0.26
CA GLY A 192 19.55 -13.04 -0.99
C GLY A 192 20.99 -13.14 -1.51
N GLU A 193 21.88 -13.88 -0.84
CA GLU A 193 23.28 -14.04 -1.28
C GLU A 193 23.34 -14.87 -2.56
N LYS A 194 22.59 -15.96 -2.60
CA LYS A 194 22.44 -16.79 -3.81
C LYS A 194 21.85 -16.01 -4.99
N ILE A 195 20.87 -15.13 -4.75
CA ILE A 195 20.30 -14.26 -5.79
C ILE A 195 21.34 -13.27 -6.33
N GLU A 196 22.16 -12.69 -5.45
CA GLU A 196 23.24 -11.78 -5.85
C GLU A 196 24.32 -12.50 -6.67
N GLU A 197 24.71 -13.71 -6.28
CA GLU A 197 25.66 -14.55 -7.04
C GLU A 197 25.14 -14.87 -8.44
N VAL A 198 23.86 -15.29 -8.53
CA VAL A 198 23.18 -15.53 -9.81
C VAL A 198 23.20 -14.29 -10.68
N SER A 199 22.90 -13.12 -10.09
CA SER A 199 22.87 -11.85 -10.81
C SER A 199 24.25 -11.47 -11.37
N LYS A 200 25.32 -11.69 -10.61
CA LYS A 200 26.71 -11.46 -11.08
C LYS A 200 27.12 -12.44 -12.17
N ARG A 201 26.74 -13.72 -12.04
CA ARG A 201 27.10 -14.78 -12.99
C ARG A 201 26.41 -14.64 -14.34
N CYS A 202 25.14 -14.28 -14.37
CA CYS A 202 24.36 -14.21 -15.62
C CYS A 202 24.70 -12.96 -16.46
N GLY A 203 25.25 -11.91 -15.84
CA GLY A 203 25.60 -10.67 -16.54
C GLY A 203 24.38 -10.06 -17.27
N ALA A 204 24.50 -9.90 -18.59
CA ALA A 204 23.46 -9.30 -19.44
C ALA A 204 22.43 -10.31 -20.01
N ASP A 205 22.58 -11.62 -19.77
CA ASP A 205 21.62 -12.61 -20.26
C ASP A 205 20.36 -12.63 -19.39
N LEU A 206 19.34 -11.91 -19.84
CA LEU A 206 18.06 -11.78 -19.13
C LEU A 206 17.29 -13.09 -19.02
N GLN A 207 17.39 -13.99 -20.01
CA GLN A 207 16.63 -15.23 -20.00
C GLN A 207 17.23 -16.23 -19.01
N LEU A 208 18.55 -16.34 -19.01
CA LEU A 208 19.28 -17.14 -18.03
C LEU A 208 19.07 -16.59 -16.61
N LEU A 209 19.13 -15.25 -16.45
CA LEU A 209 18.90 -14.58 -15.18
C LEU A 209 17.50 -14.87 -14.62
N ARG A 210 16.45 -14.77 -15.44
CA ARG A 210 15.07 -15.09 -15.04
C ARG A 210 14.94 -16.52 -14.51
N THR A 211 15.47 -17.48 -15.27
CA THR A 211 15.37 -18.91 -14.96
C THR A 211 16.11 -19.25 -13.67
N GLN A 212 17.33 -18.76 -13.49
CA GLN A 212 18.14 -19.06 -12.32
C GLN A 212 17.65 -18.36 -11.04
N ILE A 213 17.11 -17.13 -11.16
CA ILE A 213 16.46 -16.45 -10.03
C ILE A 213 15.21 -17.22 -9.60
N LEU A 214 14.37 -17.66 -10.55
CA LEU A 214 13.18 -18.46 -10.23
C LEU A 214 13.55 -19.71 -9.44
N GLN A 215 14.51 -20.51 -9.93
CA GLN A 215 14.94 -21.74 -9.27
C GLN A 215 15.52 -21.46 -7.87
N SER A 216 16.35 -20.42 -7.74
CA SER A 216 16.96 -20.07 -6.46
C SER A 216 15.94 -19.56 -5.44
N MET A 217 14.97 -18.75 -5.86
CA MET A 217 13.90 -18.25 -5.01
C MET A 217 12.93 -19.36 -4.62
N ALA A 218 12.48 -20.18 -5.58
CA ALA A 218 11.56 -21.28 -5.31
C ALA A 218 12.15 -22.32 -4.34
N SER A 219 13.46 -22.61 -4.43
CA SER A 219 14.14 -23.58 -3.56
C SER A 219 14.46 -23.05 -2.16
N THR A 220 14.47 -21.74 -1.93
CA THR A 220 14.88 -21.13 -0.66
C THR A 220 13.78 -20.30 0.02
N TYR A 221 12.60 -20.22 -0.58
CA TYR A 221 11.49 -19.43 -0.06
C TYR A 221 10.97 -19.97 1.28
N GLU A 222 10.96 -19.12 2.32
CA GLU A 222 10.44 -19.41 3.65
C GLU A 222 9.14 -18.59 3.91
N PRO A 223 7.93 -19.16 3.71
CA PRO A 223 6.66 -18.44 3.87
C PRO A 223 6.47 -17.83 5.27
N LYS A 224 7.03 -18.47 6.30
CA LYS A 224 6.87 -18.02 7.68
C LYS A 224 7.59 -16.70 7.95
N VAL A 225 8.71 -16.44 7.25
CA VAL A 225 9.43 -15.17 7.33
C VAL A 225 8.53 -14.05 6.79
N ASP A 226 7.83 -14.28 5.68
CA ASP A 226 6.87 -13.33 5.11
C ASP A 226 5.68 -13.03 6.03
N GLU A 227 5.11 -14.05 6.69
CA GLU A 227 4.04 -13.83 7.67
C GLU A 227 4.50 -12.94 8.84
N ASN A 228 5.73 -13.16 9.31
CA ASN A 228 6.32 -12.37 10.38
C ASN A 228 6.62 -10.93 9.91
N ASN A 229 7.12 -10.76 8.68
CA ASN A 229 7.33 -9.45 8.07
C ASN A 229 6.02 -8.66 7.97
N ALA A 230 4.96 -9.29 7.45
CA ALA A 230 3.64 -8.66 7.29
C ALA A 230 3.12 -8.12 8.62
N LYS A 231 3.19 -8.94 9.69
CA LYS A 231 2.77 -8.55 11.03
C LYS A 231 3.65 -7.43 11.61
N ARG A 232 4.97 -7.52 11.47
CA ARG A 232 5.93 -6.54 12.00
C ARG A 232 5.76 -5.17 11.33
N VAL A 233 5.61 -5.16 10.00
CA VAL A 233 5.36 -3.93 9.23
C VAL A 233 4.02 -3.33 9.60
N PHE A 234 2.99 -4.15 9.78
CA PHE A 234 1.68 -3.70 10.24
C PHE A 234 1.75 -3.02 11.62
N GLU A 235 2.40 -3.66 12.60
CA GLU A 235 2.59 -3.09 13.94
C GLU A 235 3.37 -1.76 13.86
N HIS A 236 4.45 -1.72 13.10
CA HIS A 236 5.22 -0.50 12.86
C HIS A 236 4.37 0.61 12.23
N CYS A 237 3.53 0.27 11.25
CA CYS A 237 2.64 1.24 10.59
C CYS A 237 1.59 1.78 11.55
N LEU A 238 0.95 0.91 12.34
CA LEU A 238 -0.07 1.28 13.30
C LEU A 238 0.48 2.22 14.38
N GLU A 239 1.68 1.95 14.88
CA GLU A 239 2.35 2.79 15.88
C GLU A 239 2.81 4.15 15.34
N SER A 240 3.19 4.19 14.06
CA SER A 240 3.76 5.36 13.39
C SER A 240 2.71 6.22 12.67
N ASP A 241 1.42 5.91 12.80
CA ASP A 241 0.31 6.50 12.03
C ASP A 241 0.52 6.40 10.50
N LYS A 242 1.15 5.32 10.02
CA LYS A 242 1.34 5.05 8.58
C LYS A 242 0.21 4.17 8.05
N ARG A 243 -0.19 4.41 6.81
CA ARG A 243 -1.07 3.52 6.04
C ARG A 243 -0.25 2.38 5.46
N LEU A 244 -0.68 1.14 5.68
CA LEU A 244 -0.14 -0.02 4.98
C LEU A 244 -0.95 -0.26 3.70
N LEU A 245 -0.35 0.07 2.56
CA LEU A 245 -0.87 -0.23 1.23
C LEU A 245 -0.35 -1.60 0.79
N VAL A 246 -1.25 -2.49 0.37
CA VAL A 246 -0.88 -3.75 -0.27
C VAL A 246 -1.42 -3.73 -1.69
N CYS A 247 -0.57 -3.92 -2.69
CA CYS A 247 -0.98 -3.77 -4.08
C CYS A 247 -0.40 -4.83 -4.98
N ARG A 248 -1.10 -5.18 -6.05
CA ARG A 248 -0.54 -6.06 -7.08
C ARG A 248 0.63 -5.37 -7.76
N PHE A 249 1.74 -6.08 -7.89
CA PHE A 249 2.86 -5.60 -8.70
C PHE A 249 2.45 -5.54 -10.18
N GLY A 250 2.62 -4.37 -10.80
CA GLY A 250 2.33 -4.17 -12.20
C GLY A 250 2.79 -2.79 -12.69
N ARG A 251 3.18 -2.72 -13.97
CA ARG A 251 3.75 -1.50 -14.56
C ARG A 251 2.84 -0.27 -14.45
N ALA A 252 1.52 -0.47 -14.57
CA ALA A 252 0.54 0.60 -14.56
C ALA A 252 0.32 1.26 -13.19
N PHE A 253 0.67 0.59 -12.09
CA PHE A 253 0.49 1.12 -10.73
C PHE A 253 1.82 1.30 -9.98
N TYR A 254 2.93 0.75 -10.47
CA TYR A 254 4.22 0.84 -9.81
C TYR A 254 4.63 2.29 -9.52
N THR A 255 4.43 3.22 -10.45
CA THR A 255 4.72 4.64 -10.24
C THR A 255 3.82 5.29 -9.19
N ASP A 256 2.49 5.08 -9.25
CA ASP A 256 1.55 5.56 -8.21
C ASP A 256 1.97 5.02 -6.83
N ALA A 257 2.32 3.75 -6.74
CA ALA A 257 2.76 3.09 -5.52
C ALA A 257 4.06 3.69 -4.95
N LEU A 258 5.07 3.93 -5.81
CA LEU A 258 6.30 4.61 -5.39
C LEU A 258 6.02 6.05 -4.92
N LEU A 259 5.12 6.77 -5.59
CA LEU A 259 4.71 8.12 -5.18
C LEU A 259 3.93 8.13 -3.87
N ILE A 260 3.12 7.09 -3.60
CA ILE A 260 2.49 6.90 -2.29
C ILE A 260 3.56 6.66 -1.21
N ALA A 261 4.56 5.82 -1.47
CA ALA A 261 5.66 5.57 -0.54
C ALA A 261 6.56 6.81 -0.31
N ASP A 262 6.72 7.66 -1.32
CA ASP A 262 7.45 8.94 -1.23
C ASP A 262 6.60 10.10 -0.69
N SER A 263 5.30 9.89 -0.47
CA SER A 263 4.43 10.96 -0.02
C SER A 263 4.88 11.56 1.32
N ARG A 264 4.50 12.81 1.55
CA ARG A 264 4.83 13.57 2.76
C ARG A 264 3.57 14.13 3.38
N GLY A 265 3.47 14.01 4.70
CA GLY A 265 2.44 14.61 5.52
C GLY A 265 3.01 15.67 6.45
N ILE A 266 2.17 16.63 6.84
CA ILE A 266 2.48 17.63 7.87
C ILE A 266 1.37 17.59 8.91
N ARG A 267 1.73 17.63 10.20
CA ARG A 267 0.79 17.56 11.32
C ARG A 267 0.05 18.89 11.47
N GLU A 268 -1.23 18.85 11.83
CA GLU A 268 -2.10 20.03 11.94
C GLU A 268 -1.51 21.13 12.85
N LYS A 269 -1.03 20.71 14.02
CA LYS A 269 -0.41 21.57 15.04
C LYS A 269 0.76 22.41 14.53
N GLU A 270 1.41 22.01 13.43
CA GLU A 270 2.59 22.71 12.90
C GLU A 270 2.21 23.97 12.10
N ILE A 271 0.98 24.05 11.56
CA ILE A 271 0.55 25.16 10.69
C ILE A 271 -0.84 25.74 11.01
N ASP A 272 -1.55 25.26 12.04
CA ASP A 272 -2.91 25.75 12.39
C ASP A 272 -2.97 27.29 12.55
N GLY A 273 -1.94 27.88 13.20
CA GLY A 273 -1.82 29.34 13.34
C GLY A 273 -1.72 30.08 11.99
N ASP A 274 -1.07 29.47 11.02
CA ASP A 274 -0.87 30.02 9.69
C ASP A 274 -2.13 29.88 8.82
N ILE A 275 -2.87 28.77 8.95
CA ILE A 275 -4.20 28.62 8.33
C ILE A 275 -5.16 29.69 8.87
N LYS A 276 -5.18 29.93 10.19
CA LYS A 276 -5.99 31.01 10.80
C LYS A 276 -5.57 32.39 10.30
N SER A 277 -4.29 32.61 10.04
CA SER A 277 -3.77 33.85 9.50
C SER A 277 -4.18 34.07 8.05
N LEU A 278 -4.15 33.01 7.23
CA LEU A 278 -4.66 33.01 5.86
C LEU A 278 -6.16 33.33 5.82
N GLU A 279 -6.95 32.69 6.69
CA GLU A 279 -8.40 32.91 6.80
C GLU A 279 -8.76 34.36 7.16
N LYS A 280 -8.08 34.92 8.16
CA LYS A 280 -8.24 36.34 8.54
C LYS A 280 -7.80 37.28 7.42
N GLY A 281 -6.70 36.95 6.75
CA GLY A 281 -6.18 37.69 5.61
C GLY A 281 -7.19 37.76 4.48
N PHE A 282 -7.77 36.62 4.09
CA PHE A 282 -8.78 36.54 3.06
C PHE A 282 -10.01 37.37 3.40
N LYS A 283 -10.59 37.16 4.59
CA LYS A 283 -11.79 37.90 5.06
C LYS A 283 -11.59 39.42 5.01
N LYS A 284 -10.38 39.91 5.33
CA LYS A 284 -10.07 41.35 5.30
C LYS A 284 -10.04 41.91 3.87
N VAL A 285 -9.59 41.12 2.90
CA VAL A 285 -9.40 41.57 1.51
C VAL A 285 -10.67 41.35 0.69
N SER A 286 -11.43 40.28 0.93
CA SER A 286 -12.72 40.02 0.28
C SER A 286 -13.77 41.10 0.57
N LEU A 287 -13.74 41.71 1.77
CA LEU A 287 -14.58 42.87 2.10
C LEU A 287 -14.30 44.10 1.21
N LYS A 288 -13.12 44.18 0.59
CA LYS A 288 -12.71 45.31 -0.26
C LYS A 288 -12.80 45.01 -1.75
N ILE A 289 -12.65 43.73 -2.13
CA ILE A 289 -12.65 43.28 -3.52
C ILE A 289 -13.60 42.10 -3.61
N LYS A 290 -14.82 42.38 -4.10
CA LYS A 290 -15.90 41.38 -4.19
C LYS A 290 -15.54 40.19 -5.08
N ASP A 291 -14.80 40.42 -6.17
CA ASP A 291 -14.36 39.36 -7.10
C ASP A 291 -13.45 38.30 -6.45
N LEU A 292 -12.85 38.59 -5.29
CA LEU A 292 -12.07 37.60 -4.53
C LEU A 292 -12.93 36.49 -3.91
N GLU A 293 -14.26 36.64 -3.83
CA GLU A 293 -15.15 35.55 -3.45
C GLU A 293 -15.00 34.32 -4.38
N LYS A 294 -14.53 34.53 -5.62
CA LYS A 294 -14.18 33.45 -6.56
C LYS A 294 -13.08 32.50 -6.02
N LEU A 295 -12.22 32.96 -5.10
CA LEU A 295 -11.19 32.13 -4.43
C LEU A 295 -11.76 31.25 -3.30
N GLY A 296 -13.05 31.37 -3.02
CA GLY A 296 -13.74 30.64 -1.96
C GLY A 296 -13.52 29.13 -2.01
N PRO A 297 -13.66 28.45 -3.16
CA PRO A 297 -13.47 27.00 -3.27
C PRO A 297 -12.05 26.51 -2.90
N GLU A 298 -11.01 27.19 -3.39
CA GLU A 298 -9.60 26.85 -3.15
C GLU A 298 -9.25 27.08 -1.67
N LEU A 299 -9.70 28.20 -1.11
CA LEU A 299 -9.51 28.50 0.31
C LEU A 299 -10.30 27.57 1.21
N GLN A 300 -11.52 27.20 0.82
CA GLN A 300 -12.31 26.22 1.56
C GLN A 300 -11.61 24.86 1.58
N THR A 301 -10.92 24.49 0.50
CA THR A 301 -10.08 23.27 0.46
C THR A 301 -8.98 23.33 1.54
N ILE A 302 -8.30 24.47 1.69
CA ILE A 302 -7.28 24.69 2.73
C ILE A 302 -7.91 24.74 4.13
N PHE A 303 -9.05 25.41 4.31
CA PHE A 303 -9.69 25.54 5.62
C PHE A 303 -10.33 24.24 6.12
N ASN A 304 -10.80 23.39 5.19
CA ASN A 304 -11.31 22.05 5.52
C ASN A 304 -10.24 21.13 6.10
N LEU A 305 -8.94 21.45 5.96
CA LEU A 305 -7.83 20.68 6.53
C LEU A 305 -7.82 20.67 8.07
N LYS A 306 -8.50 21.62 8.74
CA LYS A 306 -8.67 21.64 10.21
C LYS A 306 -9.45 20.44 10.78
N ARG A 307 -10.03 19.60 9.92
CA ARG A 307 -10.83 18.43 10.33
C ARG A 307 -10.00 17.16 10.48
N GLU A 308 -8.71 17.20 10.14
CA GLU A 308 -7.81 16.05 10.15
C GLU A 308 -6.59 16.31 11.06
N ASN A 309 -6.04 15.25 11.66
CA ASN A 309 -4.85 15.37 12.54
C ASN A 309 -3.57 15.77 11.77
N TRP A 310 -3.57 15.59 10.46
CA TRP A 310 -2.48 15.88 9.53
C TRP A 310 -3.02 15.93 8.10
N PHE A 311 -2.22 16.44 7.17
CA PHE A 311 -2.61 16.60 5.77
C PHE A 311 -1.47 16.25 4.81
N SER A 312 -1.85 15.83 3.60
CA SER A 312 -0.93 15.56 2.49
C SER A 312 -0.28 16.85 2.00
N LEU A 313 1.03 16.82 1.81
CA LEU A 313 1.78 17.92 1.22
C LEU A 313 1.32 18.20 -0.22
N ALA A 314 1.15 17.16 -1.04
CA ALA A 314 0.74 17.30 -2.43
C ALA A 314 -0.63 17.99 -2.56
N GLN A 315 -1.55 17.68 -1.65
CA GLN A 315 -2.88 18.30 -1.64
C GLN A 315 -2.81 19.80 -1.30
N ILE A 316 -1.93 20.19 -0.37
CA ILE A 316 -1.75 21.60 -0.01
C ILE A 316 -1.05 22.36 -1.13
N GLU A 317 0.02 21.80 -1.69
CA GLU A 317 0.75 22.39 -2.82
C GLU A 317 -0.21 22.66 -3.98
N GLY A 318 -1.00 21.65 -4.37
CA GLY A 318 -2.01 21.80 -5.42
C GLY A 318 -3.08 22.86 -5.11
N ALA A 319 -3.51 22.97 -3.85
CA ALA A 319 -4.46 24.00 -3.43
C ALA A 319 -3.84 25.41 -3.49
N ILE A 320 -2.57 25.56 -3.11
CA ILE A 320 -1.84 26.84 -3.19
C ILE A 320 -1.60 27.25 -4.64
N ASP A 321 -1.23 26.31 -5.51
CA ASP A 321 -0.99 26.59 -6.92
C ASP A 321 -2.26 27.08 -7.61
N LYS A 322 -3.39 26.40 -7.40
CA LYS A 322 -4.69 26.84 -7.89
C LYS A 322 -5.10 28.20 -7.31
N LEU A 323 -4.89 28.41 -6.01
CA LEU A 323 -5.16 29.71 -5.37
C LEU A 323 -4.36 30.84 -6.04
N LYS A 324 -3.08 30.60 -6.36
CA LYS A 324 -2.22 31.58 -7.04
C LYS A 324 -2.67 31.82 -8.48
N GLU A 325 -3.06 30.76 -9.20
CA GLU A 325 -3.56 30.85 -10.57
C GLU A 325 -4.85 31.66 -10.64
N GLU A 326 -5.84 31.35 -9.80
CA GLU A 326 -7.09 32.09 -9.74
C GLU A 326 -6.89 33.53 -9.28
N LEU A 327 -5.97 33.79 -8.33
CA LEU A 327 -5.61 35.16 -7.94
C LEU A 327 -5.03 35.96 -9.12
N ARG A 328 -4.23 35.32 -9.99
CA ARG A 328 -3.70 35.95 -11.22
C ARG A 328 -4.81 36.19 -12.24
N LYS A 329 -5.75 35.26 -12.42
CA LYS A 329 -6.91 35.45 -13.32
C LYS A 329 -7.76 36.63 -12.89
N ILE A 330 -8.08 36.75 -11.60
CA ILE A 330 -8.84 37.89 -11.06
C ILE A 330 -8.10 39.21 -11.30
N GLU A 331 -6.77 39.23 -11.14
CA GLU A 331 -5.97 40.41 -11.42
C GLU A 331 -6.00 40.78 -12.92
N LEU A 332 -5.85 39.81 -13.82
CA LEU A 332 -5.94 40.03 -15.26
C LEU A 332 -7.32 40.51 -15.69
N GLU A 333 -8.39 39.85 -15.24
CA GLU A 333 -9.78 40.27 -15.51
C GLU A 333 -10.06 41.69 -15.01
N PHE A 334 -9.54 42.05 -13.83
CA PHE A 334 -9.68 43.39 -13.28
C PHE A 334 -8.92 44.41 -14.14
N LEU A 335 -7.67 44.10 -14.51
CA LEU A 335 -6.88 44.99 -15.35
C LEU A 335 -7.53 45.18 -16.73
N GLU A 336 -7.95 44.12 -17.42
CA GLU A 336 -8.60 44.20 -18.73
C GLU A 336 -9.89 45.04 -18.73
N LYS A 337 -10.71 44.91 -17.68
CA LYS A 337 -11.94 45.71 -17.52
C LYS A 337 -11.64 47.20 -17.34
N ASN A 338 -10.56 47.52 -16.62
CA ASN A 338 -10.17 48.90 -16.35
C ASN A 338 -9.27 49.48 -17.44
N ASP A 339 -8.60 48.65 -18.24
CA ASP A 339 -7.78 49.07 -19.40
C ASP A 339 -8.66 49.59 -20.55
N LYS A 340 -9.81 48.94 -20.79
CA LYS A 340 -10.82 49.41 -21.78
C LYS A 340 -11.43 50.78 -21.45
N PHE A 341 -11.28 51.25 -20.21
CA PHE A 341 -11.77 52.54 -19.71
C PHE A 341 -10.74 53.68 -19.78
N TYR A 342 -9.50 53.42 -20.21
CA TYR A 342 -8.42 54.42 -20.28
C TYR A 342 -8.67 55.57 -21.25
N SER A 343 -9.65 55.48 -22.15
CA SER A 343 -9.92 56.51 -23.15
C SER A 343 -10.71 57.73 -22.63
N TYR A 344 -11.32 57.70 -21.43
CA TYR A 344 -12.19 58.80 -20.98
C TYR A 344 -11.96 59.36 -19.56
N PHE A 345 -11.35 58.63 -18.61
CA PHE A 345 -11.13 59.10 -17.22
C PHE A 345 -9.78 58.64 -16.64
N TYR A 346 -8.75 59.49 -16.67
CA TYR A 346 -7.36 59.09 -16.39
C TYR A 346 -7.00 59.02 -14.89
N GLU A 347 -7.42 59.99 -14.07
CA GLU A 347 -7.00 60.08 -12.65
C GLU A 347 -7.79 59.16 -11.71
N GLU A 348 -9.11 59.05 -11.91
CA GLU A 348 -9.98 58.24 -11.04
C GLU A 348 -9.68 56.73 -11.15
N ASN A 349 -9.34 56.26 -12.36
CA ASN A 349 -9.03 54.85 -12.61
C ASN A 349 -7.64 54.44 -12.09
N TYR A 350 -6.66 55.35 -12.11
CA TYR A 350 -5.33 55.07 -11.57
C TYR A 350 -5.37 54.77 -10.07
N SER A 351 -6.12 55.56 -9.29
CA SER A 351 -6.27 55.36 -7.84
C SER A 351 -6.96 54.04 -7.48
N LYS A 352 -7.98 53.63 -8.26
CA LYS A 352 -8.68 52.34 -8.11
C LYS A 352 -7.76 51.16 -8.37
N ILE A 353 -6.98 51.20 -9.46
CA ILE A 353 -5.99 50.17 -9.79
C ILE A 353 -4.91 50.07 -8.72
N GLN A 354 -4.39 51.21 -8.23
CA GLN A 354 -3.37 51.24 -7.19
C GLN A 354 -3.89 50.62 -5.87
N ASN A 355 -5.12 50.96 -5.47
CA ASN A 355 -5.74 50.38 -4.27
C ASN A 355 -6.02 48.88 -4.44
N PHE A 356 -6.49 48.45 -5.61
CA PHE A 356 -6.68 47.03 -5.92
C PHE A 356 -5.36 46.25 -5.81
N ARG A 357 -4.31 46.69 -6.52
CA ARG A 357 -2.97 46.06 -6.47
C ARG A 357 -2.42 45.99 -5.04
N LYS A 358 -2.54 47.07 -4.27
CA LYS A 358 -2.10 47.10 -2.86
C LYS A 358 -2.77 46.01 -2.01
N ASN A 359 -4.08 45.79 -2.20
CA ASN A 359 -4.82 44.77 -1.46
C ASN A 359 -4.51 43.35 -1.96
N ILE A 360 -4.37 43.14 -3.27
CA ILE A 360 -3.94 41.86 -3.87
C ILE A 360 -2.53 41.48 -3.42
N ASP A 361 -1.58 42.41 -3.46
CA ASP A 361 -0.20 42.18 -3.02
C ASP A 361 -0.10 41.90 -1.52
N ALA A 362 -0.95 42.54 -0.72
CA ALA A 362 -1.05 42.23 0.70
C ALA A 362 -1.51 40.78 0.91
N PHE A 363 -2.49 40.30 0.15
CA PHE A 363 -2.94 38.90 0.22
C PHE A 363 -1.89 37.93 -0.31
N ARG A 364 -1.25 38.25 -1.44
CA ARG A 364 -0.15 37.47 -2.04
C ARG A 364 1.01 37.25 -1.05
N LYS A 365 1.36 38.27 -0.26
CA LYS A 365 2.36 38.14 0.82
C LYS A 365 1.93 37.15 1.92
N ILE A 366 0.64 37.05 2.23
CA ILE A 366 0.12 36.09 3.20
C ILE A 366 0.20 34.67 2.64
N VAL A 367 -0.21 34.47 1.38
CA VAL A 367 -0.09 33.18 0.68
C VAL A 367 1.37 32.72 0.61
N TYR A 368 2.30 33.62 0.27
CA TYR A 368 3.72 33.31 0.23
C TYR A 368 4.27 32.91 1.59
N ARG A 369 3.91 33.60 2.68
CA ARG A 369 4.32 33.22 4.04
C ARG A 369 3.80 31.83 4.43
N PHE A 370 2.55 31.53 4.07
CA PHE A 370 1.95 30.22 4.30
C PHE A 370 2.73 29.11 3.57
N GLU A 371 3.07 29.34 2.29
CA GLU A 371 3.91 28.43 1.51
C GLU A 371 5.30 28.21 2.12
N GLN A 372 6.00 29.28 2.52
CA GLN A 372 7.31 29.16 3.18
C GLN A 372 7.23 28.38 4.50
N LYS A 373 6.12 28.54 5.23
CA LYS A 373 5.86 27.77 6.45
C LYS A 373 5.68 26.28 6.14
N ILE A 374 4.95 25.93 5.09
CA ILE A 374 4.79 24.53 4.66
C ILE A 374 6.15 23.92 4.29
N LEU A 375 6.97 24.64 3.53
CA LEU A 375 8.30 24.20 3.12
C LEU A 375 9.24 23.97 4.32
N SER A 376 9.16 24.81 5.35
CA SER A 376 10.00 24.68 6.56
C SER A 376 9.44 23.75 7.64
N SER A 377 8.16 23.35 7.55
CA SER A 377 7.53 22.51 8.58
C SER A 377 8.08 21.08 8.57
N PRO A 378 8.19 20.43 9.75
CA PRO A 378 8.56 19.02 9.84
C PRO A 378 7.60 18.14 9.03
N LYS A 379 8.17 17.26 8.22
CA LYS A 379 7.44 16.33 7.34
C LYS A 379 7.60 14.92 7.89
N PHE A 380 6.58 14.11 7.70
CA PHE A 380 6.63 12.68 7.98
C PHE A 380 6.10 11.89 6.79
N GLU A 381 6.42 10.61 6.75
CA GLU A 381 6.06 9.71 5.65
C GLU A 381 4.80 8.94 6.06
N PRO A 382 3.65 9.13 5.39
CA PRO A 382 2.38 8.63 5.89
C PRO A 382 2.01 7.23 5.38
N ALA A 383 2.85 6.59 4.56
CA ALA A 383 2.52 5.31 3.94
C ALA A 383 3.71 4.36 3.87
N PHE A 384 3.41 3.06 3.89
CA PHE A 384 4.29 1.95 3.56
C PHE A 384 3.61 1.09 2.51
N VAL A 385 4.34 0.62 1.50
CA VAL A 385 3.80 -0.14 0.38
C VAL A 385 4.39 -1.55 0.32
N SER A 386 3.52 -2.55 0.24
CA SER A 386 3.89 -3.92 -0.07
C SER A 386 3.30 -4.34 -1.41
N PHE A 387 4.16 -4.78 -2.32
CA PHE A 387 3.76 -5.33 -3.61
C PHE A 387 3.53 -6.84 -3.50
N LEU A 388 2.44 -7.33 -4.09
CA LEU A 388 2.16 -8.75 -4.26
C LEU A 388 2.57 -9.18 -5.66
N SER A 389 3.46 -10.15 -5.75
CA SER A 389 3.89 -10.78 -7.00
C SER A 389 3.82 -12.31 -6.88
N ARG A 390 4.32 -13.07 -7.85
CA ARG A 390 4.37 -14.54 -7.78
C ARG A 390 5.79 -15.02 -7.94
N ILE A 391 6.14 -16.12 -7.30
CA ILE A 391 7.33 -16.89 -7.68
C ILE A 391 6.96 -17.64 -8.97
N HIS A 392 7.16 -16.97 -10.09
CA HIS A 392 6.78 -17.42 -11.43
C HIS A 392 7.82 -16.93 -12.44
N GLU A 393 7.93 -17.58 -13.60
CA GLU A 393 8.96 -17.34 -14.64
C GLU A 393 9.13 -15.86 -15.02
N LEU A 394 8.02 -15.15 -15.15
CA LEU A 394 8.00 -13.72 -15.51
C LEU A 394 8.13 -12.77 -14.32
N ASP A 395 7.87 -13.26 -13.10
CA ASP A 395 7.59 -12.43 -11.93
C ASP A 395 8.70 -12.50 -10.85
N ALA A 396 9.41 -13.62 -10.74
CA ALA A 396 10.42 -13.85 -9.70
C ALA A 396 11.59 -12.87 -9.77
N ILE A 397 12.01 -12.49 -10.98
CA ILE A 397 13.04 -11.46 -11.20
C ILE A 397 12.61 -10.09 -10.65
N ASN A 398 11.32 -9.76 -10.73
CA ASN A 398 10.80 -8.50 -10.21
C ASN A 398 10.84 -8.49 -8.67
N ILE A 399 10.56 -9.64 -8.04
CA ILE A 399 10.68 -9.80 -6.58
C ILE A 399 12.11 -9.48 -6.13
N ALA A 400 13.10 -10.10 -6.76
CA ALA A 400 14.51 -9.85 -6.45
C ALA A 400 14.88 -8.37 -6.63
N ARG A 401 14.60 -7.79 -7.79
CA ARG A 401 15.01 -6.42 -8.14
C ARG A 401 14.35 -5.37 -7.26
N VAL A 402 13.04 -5.45 -7.01
CA VAL A 402 12.34 -4.46 -6.17
C VAL A 402 12.82 -4.54 -4.73
N ASN A 403 13.04 -5.74 -4.19
CA ASN A 403 13.59 -5.88 -2.84
C ASN A 403 15.03 -5.35 -2.75
N ASP A 404 15.80 -5.36 -3.84
CA ASP A 404 17.11 -4.71 -3.93
C ASP A 404 17.03 -3.24 -4.34
N LEU A 405 15.86 -2.61 -4.37
CA LEU A 405 15.69 -1.20 -4.76
C LEU A 405 16.29 -0.88 -6.13
N LEU A 406 16.14 -1.80 -7.08
CA LEU A 406 16.49 -1.64 -8.49
C LEU A 406 15.22 -1.51 -9.34
N ASP A 407 15.30 -0.83 -10.49
CA ASP A 407 14.17 -0.74 -11.42
C ASP A 407 13.84 -2.14 -11.99
N PRO A 408 12.66 -2.71 -11.69
CA PRO A 408 12.27 -4.04 -12.18
C PRO A 408 12.03 -4.08 -13.70
N PHE A 409 11.80 -2.94 -14.33
CA PHE A 409 11.52 -2.85 -15.78
C PHE A 409 12.77 -2.60 -16.62
N PHE A 410 13.95 -2.58 -16.00
CA PHE A 410 15.21 -2.27 -16.68
C PHE A 410 15.16 -0.93 -17.44
N GLY A 411 14.38 0.02 -16.92
CA GLY A 411 14.28 1.36 -17.48
C GLY A 411 15.49 2.19 -17.07
N GLU A 412 15.93 3.05 -17.99
CA GLU A 412 16.99 4.04 -17.74
C GLU A 412 16.38 5.42 -17.45
N ASN A 413 15.29 5.48 -16.68
CA ASN A 413 14.65 6.75 -16.33
C ASN A 413 15.25 7.32 -15.03
N PRO A 414 16.08 8.39 -15.09
CA PRO A 414 16.78 8.88 -13.90
C PRO A 414 15.84 9.41 -12.80
N LYS A 415 14.62 9.83 -13.17
CA LYS A 415 13.62 10.30 -12.21
C LYS A 415 13.00 9.13 -11.45
N VAL A 416 12.75 8.00 -12.12
CA VAL A 416 12.25 6.77 -11.48
C VAL A 416 13.31 6.18 -10.55
N GLU A 417 14.56 6.10 -11.00
CA GLU A 417 15.65 5.65 -10.13
C GLU A 417 15.82 6.54 -8.89
N LYS A 418 15.67 7.87 -9.06
CA LYS A 418 15.68 8.80 -7.93
C LYS A 418 14.53 8.50 -6.97
N LEU A 419 13.32 8.32 -7.49
CA LEU A 419 12.15 8.00 -6.69
C LEU A 419 12.35 6.69 -5.90
N ILE A 420 12.90 5.64 -6.53
CA ILE A 420 13.22 4.37 -5.86
C ILE A 420 14.22 4.60 -4.70
N ARG A 421 15.27 5.42 -4.90
CA ARG A 421 16.21 5.77 -3.83
C ARG A 421 15.54 6.55 -2.70
N ASP A 422 14.66 7.49 -3.03
CA ASP A 422 14.05 8.39 -2.05
C ASP A 422 12.98 7.69 -1.20
N CYS A 423 12.27 6.69 -1.74
CA CYS A 423 11.17 6.01 -1.03
C CYS A 423 11.38 4.52 -0.74
N GLY A 424 12.46 3.90 -1.21
CA GLY A 424 12.68 2.46 -1.12
C GLY A 424 12.65 1.89 0.31
N HIS A 425 12.94 2.71 1.33
CA HIS A 425 12.81 2.29 2.72
C HIS A 425 11.37 2.09 3.20
N ASN A 426 10.37 2.53 2.42
CA ASN A 426 8.94 2.36 2.65
C ASN A 426 8.29 1.39 1.66
N THR A 427 9.06 0.58 0.94
CA THR A 427 8.53 -0.38 -0.04
C THR A 427 9.09 -1.78 0.16
N THR A 428 8.33 -2.80 -0.26
CA THR A 428 8.78 -4.19 -0.34
C THR A 428 7.95 -4.96 -1.35
N ILE A 429 8.39 -6.15 -1.74
CA ILE A 429 7.64 -7.06 -2.59
C ILE A 429 7.69 -8.49 -2.03
N THR A 430 6.56 -9.18 -2.09
CA THR A 430 6.36 -10.52 -1.53
C THR A 430 5.46 -11.36 -2.42
N PRO A 431 5.66 -12.68 -2.47
CA PRO A 431 4.71 -13.59 -3.11
C PRO A 431 3.51 -13.98 -2.23
N ASN A 432 3.47 -13.60 -0.96
CA ASN A 432 2.48 -14.09 0.00
C ASN A 432 1.29 -13.12 0.18
N SER A 433 0.08 -13.61 -0.07
CA SER A 433 -1.16 -12.81 0.10
C SER A 433 -1.55 -12.56 1.56
N VAL A 434 -0.86 -13.15 2.56
CA VAL A 434 -1.09 -12.90 3.99
C VAL A 434 -1.04 -11.41 4.36
N TRP A 435 -0.30 -10.61 3.61
CA TRP A 435 -0.24 -9.15 3.79
C TRP A 435 -1.62 -8.47 3.69
N LEU A 436 -2.55 -9.05 2.93
CA LEU A 436 -3.93 -8.56 2.83
C LEU A 436 -4.68 -8.63 4.16
N GLN A 437 -4.26 -9.47 5.12
CA GLN A 437 -4.82 -9.50 6.48
C GLN A 437 -4.58 -8.19 7.24
N TYR A 438 -3.54 -7.45 6.88
CA TYR A 438 -3.10 -6.25 7.59
C TYR A 438 -3.23 -4.96 6.79
N ALA A 439 -3.59 -5.06 5.51
CA ALA A 439 -3.73 -3.91 4.62
C ALA A 439 -4.76 -2.90 5.15
N GLN A 440 -4.41 -1.62 5.13
CA GLN A 440 -5.41 -0.56 5.21
C GLN A 440 -6.07 -0.34 3.85
N ASP A 441 -5.26 -0.43 2.80
CA ASP A 441 -5.66 -0.23 1.42
C ASP A 441 -5.14 -1.40 0.59
N TRP A 442 -6.04 -2.15 -0.05
CA TRP A 442 -5.70 -3.16 -1.05
C TRP A 442 -5.95 -2.59 -2.45
N VAL A 443 -4.91 -2.42 -3.26
CA VAL A 443 -5.05 -1.99 -4.66
C VAL A 443 -4.83 -3.15 -5.61
N GLU A 444 -5.87 -3.53 -6.35
CA GLU A 444 -5.78 -4.55 -7.38
C GLU A 444 -5.73 -3.90 -8.76
N ALA A 445 -4.71 -4.25 -9.53
CA ALA A 445 -4.31 -3.58 -10.77
C ALA A 445 -4.11 -4.55 -11.94
N LEU A 446 -4.63 -5.78 -11.83
CA LEU A 446 -4.55 -6.77 -12.90
C LEU A 446 -5.32 -6.32 -14.16
N PRO A 447 -4.78 -6.52 -15.37
CA PRO A 447 -5.51 -6.19 -16.59
C PRO A 447 -6.76 -7.08 -16.71
N ALA A 448 -7.88 -6.49 -17.13
CA ALA A 448 -9.02 -7.24 -17.67
C ALA A 448 -8.86 -7.27 -19.19
N PHE A 449 -8.89 -8.45 -19.82
CA PHE A 449 -8.79 -8.57 -21.28
C PHE A 449 -10.17 -8.46 -21.92
N ALA A 450 -10.22 -8.01 -23.17
CA ALA A 450 -11.44 -8.00 -23.97
C ALA A 450 -11.09 -8.26 -25.44
N HIS A 451 -11.94 -9.05 -26.09
CA HIS A 451 -11.82 -9.46 -27.49
C HIS A 451 -13.14 -9.18 -28.22
N TYR A 452 -13.08 -9.04 -29.54
CA TYR A 452 -14.27 -8.96 -30.37
C TYR A 452 -14.23 -10.02 -31.47
N PHE A 453 -15.38 -10.57 -31.79
CA PHE A 453 -15.61 -11.34 -33.01
C PHE A 453 -16.56 -10.55 -33.89
N ILE A 454 -16.17 -10.33 -35.15
CA ILE A 454 -17.06 -9.82 -36.18
C ILE A 454 -17.48 -11.05 -36.99
N ILE A 455 -18.73 -11.46 -36.81
CA ILE A 455 -19.31 -12.60 -37.51
C ILE A 455 -20.13 -12.05 -38.69
N PRO A 456 -19.73 -12.30 -39.95
CA PRO A 456 -20.53 -11.92 -41.10
C PRO A 456 -21.90 -12.61 -41.07
N LYS A 457 -22.96 -11.88 -41.40
CA LYS A 457 -24.32 -12.41 -41.60
C LYS A 457 -24.81 -12.01 -42.99
N ASP A 458 -25.84 -12.72 -43.47
CA ASP A 458 -26.47 -12.44 -44.77
C ASP A 458 -26.98 -10.99 -44.92
N LYS A 459 -27.21 -10.29 -43.80
CA LYS A 459 -27.43 -8.85 -43.74
C LYS A 459 -26.57 -8.20 -42.65
N GLY A 460 -25.34 -7.87 -43.00
CA GLY A 460 -24.42 -7.08 -42.16
C GLY A 460 -23.49 -7.93 -41.30
N TYR A 461 -23.12 -7.41 -40.13
CA TYR A 461 -22.17 -8.05 -39.24
C TYR A 461 -22.76 -8.14 -37.83
N GLU A 462 -22.59 -9.30 -37.19
CA GLU A 462 -22.84 -9.47 -35.76
C GLU A 462 -21.51 -9.26 -35.02
N VAL A 463 -21.45 -8.27 -34.13
CA VAL A 463 -20.26 -7.98 -33.32
C VAL A 463 -20.46 -8.54 -31.92
N ILE A 464 -19.65 -9.51 -31.52
CA ILE A 464 -19.67 -10.12 -30.18
C ILE A 464 -18.45 -9.64 -29.41
N ALA A 465 -18.66 -8.89 -28.33
CA ALA A 465 -17.60 -8.50 -27.41
C ALA A 465 -17.48 -9.52 -26.27
N LEU A 466 -16.33 -10.17 -26.14
CA LEU A 466 -15.97 -11.01 -24.99
C LEU A 466 -15.05 -10.23 -24.04
N THR A 467 -15.23 -10.43 -22.75
CA THR A 467 -14.45 -9.77 -21.70
C THR A 467 -13.99 -10.84 -20.71
N GLU A 468 -12.68 -11.06 -20.66
CA GLU A 468 -12.07 -12.07 -19.80
C GLU A 468 -11.88 -11.49 -18.40
N ARG A 469 -12.71 -11.99 -17.48
CA ARG A 469 -12.71 -11.58 -16.07
C ARG A 469 -12.22 -12.66 -15.12
N GLU A 470 -11.85 -13.82 -15.66
CA GLU A 470 -11.57 -15.02 -14.87
C GLU A 470 -10.43 -14.79 -13.88
N VAL A 471 -9.36 -14.10 -14.30
CA VAL A 471 -8.22 -13.80 -13.44
C VAL A 471 -8.61 -12.89 -12.28
N LEU A 472 -9.47 -11.90 -12.51
CA LEU A 472 -9.97 -11.02 -11.44
C LEU A 472 -10.83 -11.83 -10.45
N GLU A 473 -11.75 -12.64 -10.96
CA GLU A 473 -12.60 -13.51 -10.12
C GLU A 473 -11.74 -14.42 -9.23
N ILE A 474 -10.75 -15.10 -9.81
CA ILE A 474 -9.81 -15.96 -9.08
C ILE A 474 -9.15 -15.17 -7.95
N ILE A 475 -8.62 -13.99 -8.24
CA ILE A 475 -7.85 -13.23 -7.26
C ILE A 475 -8.72 -12.72 -6.12
N TYR A 476 -9.92 -12.20 -6.42
CA TYR A 476 -10.82 -11.72 -5.38
C TYR A 476 -11.34 -12.87 -4.50
N LYS A 477 -11.75 -13.99 -5.10
CA LYS A 477 -12.24 -15.17 -4.35
C LYS A 477 -11.14 -15.84 -3.52
N THR A 478 -9.91 -15.96 -4.06
CA THR A 478 -8.80 -16.60 -3.32
C THR A 478 -8.21 -15.69 -2.24
N SER A 479 -8.37 -14.37 -2.37
CA SER A 479 -7.91 -13.38 -1.37
C SER A 479 -8.95 -13.11 -0.28
N ALA A 480 -10.20 -13.54 -0.48
CA ALA A 480 -11.32 -13.28 0.42
C ALA A 480 -11.07 -13.72 1.88
N ASP A 481 -10.41 -14.87 2.09
CA ASP A 481 -10.09 -15.37 3.44
C ASP A 481 -9.20 -14.40 4.22
N TRP A 482 -8.16 -13.85 3.57
CA TRP A 482 -7.27 -12.87 4.19
C TRP A 482 -7.99 -11.55 4.44
N TRP A 483 -8.84 -11.13 3.50
CA TRP A 483 -9.62 -9.92 3.64
C TRP A 483 -10.69 -10.02 4.75
N ALA A 484 -11.31 -11.19 4.92
CA ALA A 484 -12.21 -11.47 6.03
C ALA A 484 -11.50 -11.35 7.39
N LYS A 485 -10.31 -11.95 7.52
CA LYS A 485 -9.47 -11.80 8.73
C LYS A 485 -9.06 -10.34 8.99
N ASN A 486 -8.82 -9.57 7.94
CA ASN A 486 -8.54 -8.13 8.06
C ASN A 486 -9.72 -7.39 8.68
N ILE A 487 -10.92 -7.59 8.12
CA ILE A 487 -12.17 -7.01 8.60
C ILE A 487 -12.44 -7.42 10.05
N GLU A 488 -12.22 -8.69 10.39
CA GLU A 488 -12.38 -9.20 11.76
C GLU A 488 -11.44 -8.50 12.76
N ASP A 489 -10.16 -8.30 12.42
CA ASP A 489 -9.23 -7.54 13.27
C ASP A 489 -9.68 -6.09 13.46
N VAL A 490 -10.23 -5.45 12.43
CA VAL A 490 -10.81 -4.10 12.52
C VAL A 490 -12.00 -4.08 13.48
N MET A 491 -12.98 -4.98 13.29
CA MET A 491 -14.15 -5.09 14.18
C MET A 491 -13.76 -5.41 15.63
N MET A 492 -12.76 -6.27 15.82
CA MET A 492 -12.22 -6.61 17.14
C MET A 492 -11.65 -5.36 17.83
N ARG A 493 -10.83 -4.57 17.13
CA ARG A 493 -10.22 -3.35 17.66
C ARG A 493 -11.24 -2.24 17.89
N GLU A 494 -12.30 -2.16 17.07
CA GLU A 494 -13.46 -1.31 17.34
C GLU A 494 -14.10 -1.67 18.68
N ASN A 495 -14.33 -2.95 18.95
CA ASN A 495 -14.91 -3.40 20.22
C ASN A 495 -13.99 -3.05 21.40
N VAL A 496 -12.67 -3.24 21.24
CA VAL A 496 -11.67 -2.82 22.25
C VAL A 496 -11.72 -1.32 22.51
N ASP A 497 -11.81 -0.48 21.47
CA ASP A 497 -11.88 0.97 21.64
C ASP A 497 -13.17 1.41 22.34
N ILE A 498 -14.31 0.78 22.02
CA ILE A 498 -15.58 1.02 22.72
C ILE A 498 -15.43 0.65 24.20
N ALA A 499 -14.82 -0.51 24.51
CA ALA A 499 -14.55 -0.92 25.89
C ALA A 499 -13.70 0.11 26.64
N ARG A 500 -12.61 0.59 26.02
CA ARG A 500 -11.76 1.65 26.61
C ARG A 500 -12.53 2.92 26.92
N ARG A 501 -13.36 3.38 25.98
CA ARG A 501 -14.18 4.59 26.14
C ARG A 501 -15.20 4.45 27.27
N LEU A 502 -15.83 3.29 27.40
CA LEU A 502 -16.75 3.01 28.51
C LEU A 502 -16.02 2.97 29.86
N VAL A 503 -14.83 2.38 29.92
CA VAL A 503 -13.99 2.37 31.14
C VAL A 503 -13.50 3.76 31.51
N ALA A 504 -13.09 4.57 30.53
CA ALA A 504 -12.67 5.96 30.72
C ALA A 504 -13.83 6.88 31.16
N ALA A 505 -15.03 6.65 30.62
CA ALA A 505 -16.24 7.38 30.97
C ALA A 505 -16.62 7.24 32.46
N LYS A 506 -16.30 6.11 33.12
CA LYS A 506 -16.47 5.94 34.58
C LYS A 506 -15.60 6.89 35.41
N SER A 507 -14.55 7.45 34.82
CA SER A 507 -13.61 8.37 35.45
C SER A 507 -13.72 9.79 34.89
N ASN A 508 -14.89 10.17 34.34
CA ASN A 508 -15.17 11.47 33.74
C ASN A 508 -14.26 11.88 32.56
N LEU A 509 -13.57 10.92 31.93
CA LEU A 509 -12.80 11.14 30.69
C LEU A 509 -13.65 10.83 29.47
N LYS A 510 -14.80 11.50 29.35
CA LYS A 510 -15.67 11.40 28.18
C LYS A 510 -15.09 12.27 27.06
N ASP A 511 -15.17 11.78 25.83
CA ASP A 511 -14.84 12.52 24.61
C ASP A 511 -13.37 12.97 24.44
N GLU A 512 -12.44 12.34 25.15
CA GLU A 512 -11.00 12.54 24.95
C GLU A 512 -10.44 11.80 23.71
N ASN A 513 -9.30 12.27 23.20
CA ASN A 513 -8.52 11.59 22.16
C ASN A 513 -8.17 10.14 22.61
N GLU A 514 -8.28 9.20 21.69
CA GLU A 514 -7.87 7.79 21.86
C GLU A 514 -6.51 7.62 22.55
N GLU A 515 -5.48 8.37 22.16
CA GLU A 515 -4.14 8.29 22.76
C GLU A 515 -4.15 8.63 24.26
N LYS A 516 -4.95 9.64 24.66
CA LYS A 516 -5.11 9.99 26.08
C LYS A 516 -5.87 8.91 26.83
N ILE A 517 -6.87 8.30 26.20
CA ILE A 517 -7.62 7.18 26.77
C ILE A 517 -6.70 5.98 26.97
N ILE A 518 -5.90 5.61 25.97
CA ILE A 518 -4.89 4.53 26.08
C ILE A 518 -3.93 4.83 27.23
N ALA A 519 -3.36 6.04 27.29
CA ALA A 519 -2.47 6.45 28.37
C ALA A 519 -3.14 6.37 29.75
N PHE A 520 -4.43 6.71 29.84
CA PHE A 520 -5.22 6.56 31.07
C PHE A 520 -5.39 5.09 31.49
N ILE A 521 -5.82 4.20 30.57
CA ILE A 521 -6.01 2.78 30.86
C ILE A 521 -4.71 2.17 31.40
N LYS A 522 -3.62 2.49 30.73
CA LYS A 522 -2.27 2.01 31.01
C LYS A 522 -1.72 2.52 32.34
N LYS A 523 -1.89 3.82 32.62
CA LYS A 523 -1.49 4.43 33.90
C LYS A 523 -2.25 3.84 35.09
N ASN A 524 -3.52 3.48 34.91
CA ASN A 524 -4.38 2.98 35.97
C ASN A 524 -4.49 1.45 36.00
N LYS A 525 -3.68 0.73 35.20
CA LYS A 525 -3.64 -0.74 35.12
C LYS A 525 -5.02 -1.37 34.86
N LYS A 526 -5.82 -0.77 33.98
CA LYS A 526 -7.20 -1.18 33.67
C LYS A 526 -7.30 -2.15 32.50
N GLU A 527 -6.20 -2.76 32.06
CA GLU A 527 -6.16 -3.58 30.84
C GLU A 527 -7.08 -4.80 30.93
N LYS A 528 -7.12 -5.48 32.08
CA LYS A 528 -8.01 -6.62 32.33
C LYS A 528 -9.50 -6.23 32.32
N GLU A 529 -9.83 -5.04 32.84
CA GLU A 529 -11.20 -4.52 32.83
C GLU A 529 -11.65 -4.25 31.39
N VAL A 530 -10.80 -3.60 30.58
CA VAL A 530 -11.07 -3.37 29.16
C VAL A 530 -11.24 -4.69 28.42
N ALA A 531 -10.31 -5.63 28.58
CA ALA A 531 -10.37 -6.93 27.91
C ALA A 531 -11.65 -7.71 28.24
N SER A 532 -12.07 -7.72 29.51
CA SER A 532 -13.31 -8.38 29.94
C SER A 532 -14.55 -7.72 29.34
N LEU A 533 -14.57 -6.37 29.30
CA LEU A 533 -15.66 -5.62 28.71
C LEU A 533 -15.74 -5.79 27.18
N THR A 534 -14.60 -5.97 26.51
CA THR A 534 -14.56 -6.27 25.07
C THR A 534 -15.30 -7.56 24.74
N VAL A 535 -15.12 -8.62 25.54
CA VAL A 535 -15.84 -9.89 25.33
C VAL A 535 -17.35 -9.66 25.38
N PHE A 536 -17.82 -8.91 26.38
CA PHE A 536 -19.24 -8.58 26.52
C PHE A 536 -19.76 -7.75 25.33
N ILE A 537 -18.98 -6.77 24.85
CA ILE A 537 -19.34 -5.96 23.68
C ILE A 537 -19.44 -6.83 22.42
N GLU A 538 -18.50 -7.75 22.22
CA GLU A 538 -18.54 -8.68 21.09
C GLU A 538 -19.79 -9.57 21.14
N GLU A 539 -20.11 -10.15 22.29
CA GLU A 539 -21.32 -10.96 22.48
C GLU A 539 -22.60 -10.15 22.27
N CYS A 540 -22.64 -8.91 22.76
CA CYS A 540 -23.75 -7.99 22.50
C CYS A 540 -23.88 -7.68 21.00
N ALA A 541 -22.77 -7.45 20.30
CA ALA A 541 -22.78 -7.16 18.87
C ALA A 541 -23.30 -8.36 18.06
N GLN A 542 -22.89 -9.59 18.42
CA GLN A 542 -23.37 -10.81 17.77
C GLN A 542 -24.87 -11.01 17.99
N LYS A 543 -25.37 -10.88 19.23
CA LYS A 543 -26.79 -11.07 19.57
C LYS A 543 -27.71 -10.01 18.95
N ARG A 544 -27.18 -8.80 18.69
CA ARG A 544 -27.93 -7.64 18.20
C ARG A 544 -27.55 -7.24 16.78
N ALA A 545 -27.04 -8.17 15.96
CA ALA A 545 -26.60 -7.91 14.59
C ALA A 545 -27.68 -7.19 13.76
N LYS A 546 -28.94 -7.64 13.85
CA LYS A 546 -30.09 -7.00 13.16
C LYS A 546 -30.33 -5.55 13.59
N GLU A 547 -30.20 -5.25 14.87
CA GLU A 547 -30.36 -3.87 15.37
C GLU A 547 -29.21 -2.97 14.93
N ILE A 548 -27.97 -3.50 14.91
CA ILE A 548 -26.80 -2.80 14.38
C ILE A 548 -27.03 -2.48 12.90
N SER A 549 -27.41 -3.47 12.11
CA SER A 549 -27.71 -3.29 10.69
C SER A 549 -28.83 -2.29 10.43
N SER A 550 -29.89 -2.27 11.26
CA SER A 550 -30.94 -1.24 11.19
C SER A 550 -30.41 0.17 11.46
N LEU A 551 -29.48 0.34 12.41
CA LEU A 551 -28.82 1.63 12.65
C LEU A 551 -27.88 2.02 11.51
N GLN A 552 -27.21 1.05 10.89
CA GLN A 552 -26.36 1.29 9.72
C GLN A 552 -27.17 1.73 8.50
N SER A 553 -28.35 1.15 8.26
CA SER A 553 -29.29 1.63 7.23
C SER A 553 -29.72 3.09 7.44
N LYS A 554 -29.63 3.59 8.68
CA LYS A 554 -29.93 4.99 9.04
C LYS A 554 -28.69 5.90 9.02
N GLY A 555 -27.56 5.41 8.49
CA GLY A 555 -26.33 6.17 8.28
C GLY A 555 -25.30 6.11 9.40
N SER A 556 -25.50 5.28 10.44
CA SER A 556 -24.45 5.04 11.45
C SER A 556 -23.37 4.09 10.92
N SER A 557 -22.11 4.29 11.31
CA SER A 557 -21.10 3.23 11.19
C SER A 557 -21.39 2.07 12.15
N ARG A 558 -20.80 0.89 11.91
CA ARG A 558 -20.86 -0.24 12.87
C ARG A 558 -20.39 0.20 14.26
N TYR A 559 -19.26 0.89 14.31
CA TYR A 559 -18.69 1.44 15.52
C TYR A 559 -19.67 2.34 16.30
N GLU A 560 -20.29 3.31 15.61
CA GLU A 560 -21.26 4.23 16.24
C GLU A 560 -22.53 3.50 16.69
N ALA A 561 -23.01 2.54 15.89
CA ALA A 561 -24.16 1.73 16.21
C ALA A 561 -23.93 0.93 17.51
N ILE A 562 -22.81 0.21 17.62
CA ILE A 562 -22.48 -0.55 18.84
C ILE A 562 -22.27 0.40 20.02
N LEU A 563 -21.54 1.50 19.83
CA LEU A 563 -21.33 2.48 20.90
C LEU A 563 -22.68 3.03 21.41
N LYS A 564 -23.64 3.30 20.53
CA LYS A 564 -25.00 3.74 20.90
C LYS A 564 -25.76 2.65 21.67
N LEU A 565 -25.70 1.40 21.21
CA LEU A 565 -26.35 0.26 21.87
C LEU A 565 -25.74 -0.03 23.25
N CYS A 566 -24.44 0.18 23.42
CA CYS A 566 -23.72 -0.11 24.65
C CYS A 566 -23.78 1.01 25.69
N LYS A 567 -24.07 2.27 25.31
CA LYS A 567 -24.22 3.40 26.25
C LYS A 567 -25.30 3.19 27.31
N ASN A 568 -26.31 2.37 27.03
CA ASN A 568 -27.43 2.06 27.93
C ASN A 568 -27.27 0.75 28.70
N LEU A 569 -26.19 -0.01 28.46
CA LEU A 569 -25.93 -1.22 29.22
C LEU A 569 -25.60 -0.83 30.65
N LYS A 570 -26.46 -1.21 31.60
CA LYS A 570 -26.12 -1.15 33.03
C LYS A 570 -24.90 -2.05 33.21
N LEU A 571 -23.71 -1.46 33.31
CA LEU A 571 -22.40 -2.09 33.55
C LEU A 571 -22.31 -2.91 34.86
N LYS A 572 -23.44 -3.21 35.52
CA LYS A 572 -23.51 -3.73 36.89
C LYS A 572 -23.32 -5.24 37.03
N GLU A 573 -23.18 -6.01 35.94
CA GLU A 573 -23.01 -7.47 36.05
C GLU A 573 -21.95 -8.04 35.10
N SER A 574 -20.84 -7.33 34.84
CA SER A 574 -19.66 -8.02 34.28
C SER A 574 -19.02 -8.84 35.40
N LYS A 575 -19.39 -10.12 35.52
CA LYS A 575 -18.63 -11.10 36.32
C LYS A 575 -17.20 -11.13 35.78
N THR A 576 -16.30 -10.41 36.45
CA THR A 576 -14.90 -10.16 36.06
C THR A 576 -13.93 -11.26 36.49
N GLU A 577 -14.42 -12.39 37.01
CA GLU A 577 -13.55 -13.45 37.53
C GLU A 577 -13.55 -14.66 36.57
N ASN A 578 -12.39 -14.93 35.97
CA ASN A 578 -12.05 -16.09 35.13
C ASN A 578 -12.72 -16.22 33.75
N ASN A 579 -12.71 -15.18 32.92
CA ASN A 579 -13.01 -15.35 31.50
C ASN A 579 -11.71 -15.59 30.69
N LYS A 580 -11.40 -16.85 30.36
CA LYS A 580 -10.25 -17.21 29.50
C LYS A 580 -10.28 -16.50 28.14
N ARG A 581 -11.46 -16.08 27.64
CA ARG A 581 -11.56 -15.29 26.39
C ARG A 581 -11.03 -13.86 26.55
N ALA A 582 -11.01 -13.29 27.76
CA ALA A 582 -10.46 -11.95 27.98
C ALA A 582 -8.94 -11.92 27.74
N ASP A 583 -8.22 -13.01 28.03
CA ASP A 583 -6.77 -13.09 27.82
C ASP A 583 -6.38 -12.90 26.35
N PHE A 584 -7.25 -13.30 25.41
CA PHE A 584 -7.07 -13.05 23.98
C PHE A 584 -6.99 -11.56 23.64
N TYR A 585 -7.77 -10.71 24.33
CA TYR A 585 -7.82 -9.27 24.01
C TYR A 585 -6.70 -8.46 24.67
N LEU A 586 -6.04 -8.98 25.71
CA LEU A 586 -5.02 -8.25 26.46
C LEU A 586 -3.92 -7.61 25.59
N PRO A 587 -3.36 -8.28 24.56
CA PRO A 587 -2.35 -7.68 23.69
C PRO A 587 -2.85 -6.47 22.90
N TYR A 588 -4.16 -6.36 22.66
CA TYR A 588 -4.77 -5.34 21.80
C TYR A 588 -5.27 -4.12 22.57
N VAL A 589 -5.45 -4.23 23.89
CA VAL A 589 -6.05 -3.16 24.72
C VAL A 589 -5.32 -1.82 24.55
N LEU A 590 -4.00 -1.85 24.46
CA LEU A 590 -3.17 -0.64 24.37
C LEU A 590 -2.88 -0.21 22.93
N GLN A 591 -3.35 -0.96 21.93
CA GLN A 591 -3.12 -0.68 20.52
C GLN A 591 -4.19 0.25 19.96
N LYS A 592 -3.85 1.04 18.94
CA LYS A 592 -4.82 1.91 18.27
C LYS A 592 -5.90 1.09 17.53
N LYS A 593 -7.09 1.68 17.40
CA LYS A 593 -8.13 1.16 16.50
C LYS A 593 -7.67 1.30 15.05
N ARG A 594 -8.22 0.46 14.18
CA ARG A 594 -8.00 0.55 12.74
C ARG A 594 -9.18 1.25 12.05
N PRO A 595 -8.94 2.02 10.98
CA PRO A 595 -10.01 2.45 10.10
C PRO A 595 -10.63 1.26 9.35
N ILE A 596 -11.82 1.47 8.78
CA ILE A 596 -12.43 0.53 7.82
C ILE A 596 -11.47 0.33 6.65
N PRO A 597 -11.13 -0.92 6.26
CA PRO A 597 -10.18 -1.19 5.20
C PRO A 597 -10.82 -0.94 3.83
N THR A 598 -10.01 -0.63 2.82
CA THR A 598 -10.49 -0.22 1.50
C THR A 598 -9.88 -1.06 0.38
N VAL A 599 -10.73 -1.61 -0.47
CA VAL A 599 -10.35 -2.25 -1.73
C VAL A 599 -10.45 -1.22 -2.86
N HIS A 600 -9.38 -1.06 -3.62
CA HIS A 600 -9.29 -0.16 -4.77
C HIS A 600 -9.11 -0.99 -6.05
N VAL A 601 -10.01 -0.78 -6.99
CA VAL A 601 -10.00 -1.41 -8.31
C VAL A 601 -9.42 -0.39 -9.29
N LEU A 602 -8.21 -0.66 -9.79
CA LEU A 602 -7.50 0.25 -10.70
C LEU A 602 -7.73 -0.09 -12.18
N THR A 603 -8.11 -1.34 -12.44
CA THR A 603 -8.27 -1.92 -13.77
C THR A 603 -9.37 -1.20 -14.57
N THR A 604 -9.19 -1.00 -15.88
CA THR A 604 -10.29 -0.56 -16.74
C THR A 604 -11.40 -1.61 -16.72
N LEU A 605 -12.56 -1.25 -16.18
CA LEU A 605 -13.75 -2.09 -16.13
C LEU A 605 -14.89 -1.40 -16.89
N GLY A 606 -15.86 -2.20 -17.35
CA GLY A 606 -17.12 -1.65 -17.84
C GLY A 606 -17.92 -1.01 -16.69
N PRO A 607 -18.78 -0.02 -16.97
CA PRO A 607 -19.68 0.52 -15.97
C PRO A 607 -20.50 -0.57 -15.26
N THR A 608 -20.68 -0.40 -13.96
CA THR A 608 -21.31 -1.31 -12.99
C THR A 608 -20.49 -2.52 -12.57
N GLU A 609 -19.39 -2.86 -13.23
CA GLU A 609 -18.68 -4.11 -12.96
C GLU A 609 -18.00 -4.14 -11.59
N THR A 610 -17.56 -2.99 -11.06
CA THR A 610 -17.05 -2.93 -9.69
C THR A 610 -18.10 -3.41 -8.68
N GLN A 611 -19.36 -3.02 -8.85
CA GLN A 611 -20.44 -3.42 -7.92
C GLN A 611 -21.04 -4.78 -8.26
N VAL A 612 -21.23 -5.11 -9.54
CA VAL A 612 -21.92 -6.35 -9.95
C VAL A 612 -20.99 -7.56 -9.94
N ASN A 613 -19.69 -7.37 -10.16
CA ASN A 613 -18.73 -8.47 -10.17
C ASN A 613 -17.87 -8.46 -8.90
N ILE A 614 -17.08 -7.39 -8.70
CA ILE A 614 -16.04 -7.39 -7.65
C ILE A 614 -16.65 -7.48 -6.26
N ALA A 615 -17.68 -6.67 -5.97
CA ALA A 615 -18.38 -6.75 -4.69
C ALA A 615 -18.96 -8.14 -4.47
N ASN A 616 -19.75 -8.65 -5.42
CA ASN A 616 -20.37 -9.98 -5.32
C ASN A 616 -19.36 -11.11 -5.08
N TRP A 617 -18.25 -11.15 -5.80
CA TRP A 617 -17.23 -12.18 -5.62
C TRP A 617 -16.59 -12.15 -4.23
N LEU A 618 -16.28 -10.96 -3.73
CA LEU A 618 -15.71 -10.80 -2.39
C LEU A 618 -16.74 -11.14 -1.31
N GLU A 619 -17.93 -10.55 -1.39
CA GLU A 619 -18.98 -10.68 -0.38
C GLU A 619 -19.47 -12.13 -0.24
N GLU A 620 -19.67 -12.84 -1.36
CA GLU A 620 -20.03 -14.25 -1.35
C GLU A 620 -18.91 -15.11 -0.76
N ALA A 621 -17.67 -14.92 -1.22
CA ALA A 621 -16.54 -15.72 -0.77
C ALA A 621 -16.24 -15.50 0.73
N ILE A 622 -16.36 -14.26 1.22
CA ILE A 622 -16.23 -13.92 2.64
C ILE A 622 -17.37 -14.56 3.46
N SER A 623 -18.61 -14.48 2.99
CA SER A 623 -19.75 -15.08 3.70
C SER A 623 -19.60 -16.60 3.82
N LEU A 624 -19.18 -17.27 2.74
CA LEU A 624 -18.86 -18.70 2.75
C LEU A 624 -17.72 -19.05 3.71
N TYR A 625 -16.67 -18.23 3.77
CA TYR A 625 -15.57 -18.39 4.72
C TYR A 625 -16.03 -18.25 6.18
N ASN A 626 -16.86 -17.25 6.47
CA ASN A 626 -17.39 -17.01 7.81
C ASN A 626 -18.30 -18.17 8.27
N ILE A 627 -19.13 -18.71 7.39
CA ILE A 627 -19.99 -19.87 7.67
C ILE A 627 -19.13 -21.14 7.86
N GLU A 628 -18.12 -21.37 7.01
CA GLU A 628 -17.20 -22.52 7.16
C GLU A 628 -16.62 -22.57 8.58
N ARG A 629 -16.11 -21.44 9.07
CA ARG A 629 -15.45 -21.35 10.38
C ARG A 629 -16.40 -21.51 11.56
N GLU A 630 -17.58 -20.89 11.49
CA GLU A 630 -18.55 -20.95 12.58
C GLU A 630 -19.12 -22.37 12.75
N TYR A 631 -19.30 -23.09 11.65
CA TYR A 631 -19.87 -24.44 11.65
C TYR A 631 -18.82 -25.55 11.58
N HIS A 632 -17.53 -25.21 11.72
CA HIS A 632 -16.40 -26.14 11.76
C HIS A 632 -16.32 -27.07 10.53
N LEU A 633 -16.57 -26.52 9.33
CA LEU A 633 -16.64 -27.27 8.08
C LEU A 633 -15.27 -27.43 7.38
N GLU A 634 -14.17 -26.96 7.98
CA GLU A 634 -12.86 -26.89 7.31
C GLU A 634 -12.37 -28.25 6.82
N LYS A 635 -12.54 -29.28 7.66
CA LYS A 635 -12.17 -30.65 7.28
C LYS A 635 -13.03 -31.16 6.12
N GLU A 636 -14.34 -30.95 6.18
CA GLU A 636 -15.25 -31.38 5.11
C GLU A 636 -14.95 -30.68 3.78
N VAL A 637 -14.58 -29.40 3.82
CA VAL A 637 -14.15 -28.63 2.64
C VAL A 637 -12.88 -29.25 2.03
N VAL A 638 -11.88 -29.57 2.85
CA VAL A 638 -10.64 -30.23 2.38
C VAL A 638 -10.91 -31.62 1.83
N ASP A 639 -11.75 -32.40 2.49
CA ASP A 639 -12.14 -33.74 2.04
C ASP A 639 -12.87 -33.67 0.70
N LYS A 640 -13.77 -32.69 0.52
CA LYS A 640 -14.49 -32.46 -0.73
C LYS A 640 -13.57 -32.02 -1.87
N MET A 641 -12.59 -31.15 -1.60
CA MET A 641 -11.56 -30.80 -2.59
C MET A 641 -10.72 -32.01 -2.98
N SER A 642 -10.34 -32.84 -2.01
CA SER A 642 -9.53 -34.04 -2.23
C SER A 642 -10.29 -35.07 -3.07
N PHE A 643 -11.59 -35.24 -2.81
CA PHE A 643 -12.49 -36.04 -3.64
C PHE A 643 -12.45 -35.59 -5.10
N TYR A 644 -12.65 -34.29 -5.37
CA TYR A 644 -12.63 -33.78 -6.74
C TYR A 644 -11.28 -33.94 -7.42
N ARG A 645 -10.17 -33.64 -6.73
CA ARG A 645 -8.82 -33.84 -7.27
C ARG A 645 -8.56 -35.30 -7.65
N LYS A 646 -9.05 -36.25 -6.85
CA LYS A 646 -8.89 -37.68 -7.13
C LYS A 646 -9.73 -38.12 -8.33
N GLU A 647 -11.03 -37.83 -8.32
CA GLU A 647 -11.94 -38.31 -9.36
C GLU A 647 -11.67 -37.66 -10.73
N ILE A 648 -11.38 -36.36 -10.75
CA ILE A 648 -10.98 -35.64 -11.97
C ILE A 648 -9.57 -36.07 -12.40
N GLY A 649 -8.68 -36.36 -11.45
CA GLY A 649 -7.33 -36.87 -11.72
C GLY A 649 -7.32 -38.23 -12.43
N LYS A 650 -8.21 -39.15 -12.04
CA LYS A 650 -8.39 -40.42 -12.74
C LYS A 650 -8.89 -40.22 -14.17
N ILE A 651 -9.84 -39.31 -14.38
CA ILE A 651 -10.34 -38.97 -15.72
C ILE A 651 -9.21 -38.38 -16.56
N ALA A 652 -8.38 -37.51 -15.98
CA ALA A 652 -7.22 -36.95 -16.67
C ALA A 652 -6.21 -38.04 -17.05
N LEU A 653 -5.94 -38.99 -16.16
CA LEU A 653 -5.07 -40.13 -16.44
C LEU A 653 -5.60 -40.99 -17.60
N GLU A 654 -6.88 -41.35 -17.58
CA GLU A 654 -7.52 -42.09 -18.68
C GLU A 654 -7.38 -41.37 -20.04
N ILE A 655 -7.50 -40.04 -20.05
CA ILE A 655 -7.36 -39.24 -21.26
C ILE A 655 -5.90 -39.17 -21.72
N VAL A 656 -4.96 -38.92 -20.81
CA VAL A 656 -3.51 -38.90 -21.11
C VAL A 656 -3.05 -40.24 -21.68
N GLU A 657 -3.57 -41.35 -21.15
CA GLU A 657 -3.26 -42.68 -21.66
C GLU A 657 -3.84 -42.91 -23.06
N LYS A 658 -5.07 -42.44 -23.30
CA LYS A 658 -5.76 -42.57 -24.59
C LYS A 658 -5.14 -41.71 -25.69
N GLU A 659 -4.65 -40.53 -25.34
CA GLU A 659 -3.99 -39.59 -26.27
C GLU A 659 -2.48 -39.87 -26.42
N GLU A 660 -2.00 -41.01 -25.89
CA GLU A 660 -0.60 -41.48 -26.01
C GLU A 660 0.46 -40.52 -25.41
N LEU A 661 0.08 -39.74 -24.38
CA LEU A 661 0.94 -38.75 -23.71
C LEU A 661 1.65 -39.28 -22.45
N GLN A 662 1.71 -40.60 -22.24
CA GLN A 662 2.33 -41.20 -21.04
C GLN A 662 3.81 -40.83 -20.90
N GLY A 663 4.54 -40.70 -22.02
CA GLY A 663 5.94 -40.30 -22.02
C GLY A 663 6.16 -38.89 -21.47
N GLU A 664 5.25 -37.97 -21.76
CA GLU A 664 5.30 -36.60 -21.22
C GLU A 664 4.87 -36.56 -19.75
N MET A 665 3.87 -37.35 -19.36
CA MET A 665 3.49 -37.51 -17.96
C MET A 665 4.67 -38.04 -17.12
N LEU A 666 5.41 -39.04 -17.61
CA LEU A 666 6.59 -39.57 -16.91
C LEU A 666 7.70 -38.53 -16.76
N LYS A 667 7.86 -37.62 -17.74
CA LYS A 667 8.76 -36.46 -17.60
C LYS A 667 8.28 -35.52 -16.49
N VAL A 668 6.99 -35.19 -16.45
CA VAL A 668 6.41 -34.36 -15.38
C VAL A 668 6.63 -35.00 -14.00
N ILE A 669 6.48 -36.32 -13.89
CA ILE A 669 6.74 -37.07 -12.65
C ILE A 669 8.20 -36.92 -12.23
N ALA A 670 9.15 -37.14 -13.15
CA ALA A 670 10.58 -37.01 -12.90
C ALA A 670 10.97 -35.57 -12.50
N ASP A 671 10.51 -34.58 -13.26
CA ASP A 671 10.83 -33.16 -13.05
C ASP A 671 10.23 -32.60 -11.76
N SER A 672 9.06 -33.14 -11.34
CA SER A 672 8.37 -32.73 -10.11
C SER A 672 8.77 -33.53 -8.87
N GLY A 673 9.69 -34.51 -9.02
CA GLY A 673 10.10 -35.39 -7.92
C GLY A 673 8.98 -36.27 -7.38
N LEU A 674 7.98 -36.59 -8.21
CA LEU A 674 6.85 -37.44 -7.85
C LEU A 674 7.23 -38.92 -7.96
N SER A 675 6.51 -39.78 -7.25
CA SER A 675 6.66 -41.23 -7.37
C SER A 675 5.77 -41.78 -8.49
N ASN A 676 6.07 -42.95 -9.04
CA ASN A 676 5.24 -43.58 -10.07
C ASN A 676 4.03 -44.35 -9.50
N CYS A 677 3.41 -43.83 -8.43
CA CYS A 677 2.18 -44.41 -7.88
C CYS A 677 0.93 -43.78 -8.50
N GLU A 678 -0.22 -44.44 -8.40
CA GLU A 678 -1.48 -44.01 -9.04
C GLU A 678 -1.88 -42.57 -8.67
N ASP A 679 -1.76 -42.20 -7.38
CA ASP A 679 -2.12 -40.85 -6.92
C ASP A 679 -1.21 -39.77 -7.53
N ASP A 680 0.08 -40.07 -7.72
CA ASP A 680 1.05 -39.16 -8.32
C ASP A 680 0.93 -39.11 -9.85
N MET A 681 0.57 -40.23 -10.50
CA MET A 681 0.19 -40.24 -11.92
C MET A 681 -1.06 -39.40 -12.19
N CYS A 682 -2.07 -39.46 -11.31
CA CYS A 682 -3.23 -38.57 -11.37
C CYS A 682 -2.83 -37.10 -11.24
N LYS A 683 -1.93 -36.75 -10.30
CA LYS A 683 -1.43 -35.38 -10.15
C LYS A 683 -0.66 -34.93 -11.38
N ALA A 684 0.23 -35.76 -11.90
CA ALA A 684 1.01 -35.47 -13.10
C ALA A 684 0.11 -35.28 -14.32
N SER A 685 -0.94 -36.09 -14.46
CA SER A 685 -1.95 -35.94 -15.52
C SER A 685 -2.72 -34.63 -15.41
N LEU A 686 -3.07 -34.19 -14.19
CA LEU A 686 -3.69 -32.88 -13.97
C LEU A 686 -2.75 -31.71 -14.28
N MET A 687 -1.46 -31.85 -13.96
CA MET A 687 -0.44 -30.85 -14.34
C MET A 687 -0.29 -30.79 -15.87
N LEU A 688 -0.23 -31.96 -16.53
CA LEU A 688 -0.17 -32.07 -17.98
C LEU A 688 -1.40 -31.43 -18.65
N ALA A 689 -2.60 -31.67 -18.14
CA ALA A 689 -3.82 -30.99 -18.60
C ALA A 689 -3.76 -29.46 -18.44
N GLY A 690 -2.92 -28.94 -17.53
CA GLY A 690 -2.64 -27.50 -17.41
C GLY A 690 -1.73 -26.96 -18.50
N PHE A 691 -0.86 -27.79 -19.08
CA PHE A 691 0.07 -27.41 -20.16
C PHE A 691 -0.54 -27.59 -21.55
N HIS A 692 -1.53 -28.49 -21.69
CA HIS A 692 -2.14 -28.87 -22.96
C HIS A 692 -3.62 -28.45 -23.06
N PRO A 693 -3.96 -27.38 -23.80
CA PRO A 693 -5.34 -26.90 -23.93
C PRO A 693 -6.33 -27.94 -24.45
N GLU A 694 -5.91 -28.81 -25.36
CA GLU A 694 -6.68 -29.91 -25.93
C GLU A 694 -7.05 -30.95 -24.87
N ILE A 695 -6.09 -31.36 -24.04
CA ILE A 695 -6.31 -32.27 -22.92
C ILE A 695 -7.20 -31.59 -21.88
N SER A 696 -6.94 -30.31 -21.57
CA SER A 696 -7.76 -29.51 -20.66
C SER A 696 -9.24 -29.51 -21.08
N ALA A 697 -9.52 -29.26 -22.36
CA ALA A 697 -10.88 -29.24 -22.90
C ALA A 697 -11.60 -30.60 -22.76
N LEU A 698 -10.89 -31.70 -23.06
CA LEU A 698 -11.41 -33.06 -22.89
C LEU A 698 -11.69 -33.39 -21.43
N VAL A 699 -10.74 -33.11 -20.54
CA VAL A 699 -10.88 -33.34 -19.09
C VAL A 699 -12.06 -32.54 -18.55
N ASN A 700 -12.19 -31.26 -18.92
CA ASN A 700 -13.30 -30.41 -18.48
C ASN A 700 -14.65 -30.98 -18.91
N LYS A 701 -14.79 -31.35 -20.19
CA LYS A 701 -16.04 -31.89 -20.73
C LYS A 701 -16.43 -33.22 -20.07
N ILE A 702 -15.51 -34.20 -20.08
CA ILE A 702 -15.79 -35.55 -19.57
C ILE A 702 -16.04 -35.51 -18.06
N SER A 703 -15.30 -34.68 -17.32
CA SER A 703 -15.52 -34.54 -15.88
C SER A 703 -16.85 -33.86 -15.56
N ALA A 704 -17.26 -32.85 -16.33
CA ALA A 704 -18.55 -32.21 -16.14
C ALA A 704 -19.71 -33.21 -16.32
N GLU A 705 -19.62 -34.06 -17.34
CA GLU A 705 -20.61 -35.11 -17.62
C GLU A 705 -20.59 -36.23 -16.56
N LYS A 706 -19.42 -36.84 -16.29
CA LYS A 706 -19.29 -37.98 -15.36
C LYS A 706 -19.66 -37.60 -13.92
N LEU A 707 -19.36 -36.38 -13.48
CA LEU A 707 -19.57 -35.93 -12.10
C LEU A 707 -20.81 -35.03 -11.94
N ASN A 708 -21.59 -34.83 -13.01
CA ASN A 708 -22.77 -33.95 -13.04
C ASN A 708 -22.48 -32.53 -12.52
N LEU A 709 -21.38 -31.94 -12.99
CA LEU A 709 -20.92 -30.61 -12.57
C LEU A 709 -21.44 -29.56 -13.53
N ASN A 710 -22.03 -28.49 -12.99
CA ASN A 710 -22.49 -27.35 -13.78
C ASN A 710 -21.35 -26.34 -14.01
N SER A 711 -20.26 -26.77 -14.64
CA SER A 711 -19.15 -25.90 -15.04
C SER A 711 -18.53 -26.33 -16.36
N LYS A 712 -18.18 -25.35 -17.20
CA LYS A 712 -17.41 -25.56 -18.43
C LYS A 712 -15.90 -25.61 -18.17
N ASN A 713 -15.43 -25.13 -17.02
CA ASN A 713 -14.03 -25.01 -16.63
C ASN A 713 -13.77 -25.81 -15.34
N VAL A 714 -14.03 -27.12 -15.38
CA VAL A 714 -13.96 -28.02 -14.21
C VAL A 714 -12.59 -28.01 -13.54
N LEU A 715 -11.49 -28.02 -14.32
CA LEU A 715 -10.13 -27.96 -13.78
C LEU A 715 -9.90 -26.69 -12.96
N ARG A 716 -10.36 -25.53 -13.43
CA ARG A 716 -10.27 -24.27 -12.69
C ARG A 716 -11.13 -24.28 -11.42
N ASP A 717 -12.35 -24.77 -11.55
CA ASP A 717 -13.40 -24.65 -10.54
C ASP A 717 -13.31 -25.68 -9.42
N TYR A 718 -12.79 -26.88 -9.70
CA TYR A 718 -12.84 -28.03 -8.79
C TYR A 718 -11.48 -28.62 -8.42
N VAL A 719 -10.45 -28.36 -9.22
CA VAL A 719 -9.06 -28.82 -8.95
C VAL A 719 -8.15 -27.64 -8.58
N GLY A 720 -8.28 -26.56 -9.34
CA GLY A 720 -7.43 -25.37 -9.35
C GLY A 720 -7.82 -24.29 -8.34
N PRO A 721 -7.60 -23.00 -8.66
CA PRO A 721 -7.69 -21.91 -7.69
C PRO A 721 -9.06 -21.73 -7.03
N LEU A 722 -10.16 -22.08 -7.70
CA LEU A 722 -11.52 -21.90 -7.18
C LEU A 722 -12.08 -23.14 -6.46
N ALA A 723 -11.30 -24.22 -6.36
CA ALA A 723 -11.73 -25.49 -5.74
C ALA A 723 -12.28 -25.30 -4.32
N ARG A 724 -11.58 -24.52 -3.49
CA ARG A 724 -12.00 -24.26 -2.10
C ARG A 724 -13.30 -23.46 -2.04
N PHE A 725 -13.45 -22.45 -2.89
CA PHE A 725 -14.67 -21.65 -2.99
C PHE A 725 -15.87 -22.51 -3.37
N ASN A 726 -15.74 -23.34 -4.42
CA ASN A 726 -16.84 -24.20 -4.87
C ASN A 726 -17.18 -25.30 -3.86
N ALA A 727 -16.16 -25.90 -3.22
CA ALA A 727 -16.37 -26.86 -2.14
C ALA A 727 -17.18 -26.27 -0.97
N ARG A 728 -16.86 -25.04 -0.54
CA ARG A 728 -17.66 -24.32 0.48
C ARG A 728 -19.10 -24.13 0.01
N ARG A 729 -19.29 -23.59 -1.20
CA ARG A 729 -20.62 -23.29 -1.75
C ARG A 729 -21.51 -24.53 -1.80
N GLU A 730 -20.96 -25.66 -2.24
CA GLU A 730 -21.68 -26.94 -2.27
C GLU A 730 -22.00 -27.47 -0.88
N LEU A 731 -21.06 -27.42 0.06
CA LEU A 731 -21.28 -27.90 1.43
C LEU A 731 -22.31 -27.06 2.17
N VAL A 732 -22.24 -25.74 2.06
CA VAL A 732 -23.23 -24.81 2.64
C VAL A 732 -24.63 -25.11 2.11
N SER A 733 -24.76 -25.34 0.79
CA SER A 733 -26.04 -25.74 0.18
C SER A 733 -26.51 -27.11 0.70
N ARG A 734 -25.65 -28.14 0.65
CA ARG A 734 -25.97 -29.51 1.06
C ARG A 734 -26.38 -29.64 2.53
N LYS A 735 -25.82 -28.79 3.40
CA LYS A 735 -26.12 -28.76 4.85
C LYS A 735 -27.34 -27.90 5.19
N GLY A 736 -28.03 -27.31 4.21
CA GLY A 736 -29.19 -26.43 4.45
C GLY A 736 -28.82 -25.05 5.02
N LEU A 737 -27.54 -24.68 4.95
CA LEU A 737 -26.99 -23.44 5.54
C LEU A 737 -27.04 -22.24 4.57
N ALA A 738 -27.58 -22.42 3.36
CA ALA A 738 -27.65 -21.36 2.35
C ALA A 738 -28.41 -20.10 2.83
N HIS A 739 -29.39 -20.24 3.73
CA HIS A 739 -30.11 -19.11 4.31
C HIS A 739 -29.20 -18.15 5.11
N LEU A 740 -28.10 -18.67 5.67
CA LEU A 740 -27.13 -17.90 6.45
C LEU A 740 -26.35 -16.89 5.60
N LEU A 741 -26.27 -17.09 4.28
CA LEU A 741 -25.67 -16.13 3.35
C LEU A 741 -26.37 -14.77 3.38
N ASN A 742 -27.63 -14.73 3.85
CA ASN A 742 -28.40 -13.50 4.00
C ASN A 742 -28.39 -12.93 5.42
N GLU A 743 -27.81 -13.62 6.41
CA GLU A 743 -27.80 -13.17 7.80
C GLU A 743 -26.71 -12.13 8.05
N GLU A 744 -27.06 -11.07 8.78
CA GLU A 744 -26.20 -9.90 9.03
C GLU A 744 -24.92 -10.24 9.82
N LYS A 745 -24.91 -11.38 10.50
CA LYS A 745 -23.75 -11.90 11.24
C LYS A 745 -22.63 -12.35 10.31
N TYR A 746 -22.95 -12.97 9.18
CA TYR A 746 -21.96 -13.59 8.27
C TYR A 746 -21.62 -12.70 7.07
N ARG A 747 -22.46 -11.70 6.79
CA ARG A 747 -22.30 -10.78 5.67
C ARG A 747 -21.36 -9.63 5.98
N TYR A 748 -20.26 -9.54 5.23
CA TYR A 748 -19.36 -8.40 5.23
C TYR A 748 -19.42 -7.74 3.85
N ASP A 749 -20.15 -6.63 3.75
CA ASP A 749 -20.46 -5.98 2.48
C ASP A 749 -19.60 -4.71 2.27
N SER A 750 -19.48 -4.24 1.02
CA SER A 750 -18.84 -2.96 0.69
C SER A 750 -19.75 -1.75 0.97
N SER A 751 -21.07 -1.97 0.99
CA SER A 751 -22.08 -0.94 1.24
C SER A 751 -23.30 -1.50 1.98
N GLY A 752 -24.27 -0.64 2.26
CA GLY A 752 -25.53 -1.05 2.89
C GLY A 752 -25.43 -1.41 4.39
N PRO A 753 -26.43 -2.15 4.92
CA PRO A 753 -26.59 -2.42 6.36
C PRO A 753 -25.50 -3.32 6.96
N CYS A 754 -24.78 -4.06 6.12
CA CYS A 754 -23.72 -4.98 6.52
C CYS A 754 -22.34 -4.45 6.09
N LYS A 755 -22.21 -3.14 5.83
CA LYS A 755 -20.93 -2.52 5.43
C LYS A 755 -19.83 -2.83 6.44
N ARG A 756 -18.73 -3.43 5.97
CA ARG A 756 -17.53 -3.74 6.77
C ARG A 756 -16.22 -3.31 6.11
N PHE A 757 -16.22 -3.05 4.81
CA PHE A 757 -15.09 -2.49 4.08
C PHE A 757 -15.57 -1.43 3.09
N ASN A 758 -14.64 -0.68 2.51
CA ASN A 758 -14.92 0.24 1.42
C ASN A 758 -14.50 -0.38 0.09
N LEU A 759 -15.29 -0.16 -0.96
CA LEU A 759 -14.93 -0.51 -2.33
C LEU A 759 -14.82 0.76 -3.17
N VAL A 760 -13.71 0.92 -3.87
CA VAL A 760 -13.38 2.10 -4.65
C VAL A 760 -12.95 1.68 -6.05
N TYR A 761 -13.46 2.35 -7.07
CA TYR A 761 -12.94 2.33 -8.43
C TYR A 761 -12.04 3.55 -8.65
N ALA A 762 -10.78 3.35 -9.03
CA ALA A 762 -9.81 4.44 -9.18
C ALA A 762 -8.92 4.20 -10.41
N PRO A 763 -9.43 4.47 -11.63
CA PRO A 763 -8.77 4.06 -12.85
C PRO A 763 -7.37 4.66 -13.00
N SER A 764 -6.44 3.90 -13.59
CA SER A 764 -5.14 4.47 -13.97
C SER A 764 -5.30 5.44 -15.15
N ARG A 765 -4.63 6.60 -15.05
CA ARG A 765 -4.55 7.63 -16.10
C ARG A 765 -3.08 7.94 -16.45
N VAL A 766 -2.18 7.02 -16.10
CA VAL A 766 -0.74 7.16 -16.31
C VAL A 766 -0.39 7.16 -17.79
N ASP A 767 0.52 8.04 -18.19
CA ASP A 767 1.22 7.95 -19.47
C ASP A 767 2.56 7.24 -19.26
N LEU A 768 2.77 6.10 -19.90
CA LEU A 768 3.97 5.25 -19.70
C LEU A 768 5.24 5.78 -20.38
N GLY A 769 5.22 7.02 -20.90
CA GLY A 769 6.35 7.69 -21.54
C GLY A 769 7.39 8.30 -20.58
N PRO A 770 8.31 9.15 -21.09
CA PRO A 770 9.35 9.80 -20.29
C PRO A 770 8.84 10.64 -19.11
N GLU A 771 7.62 11.16 -19.24
CA GLU A 771 6.92 11.99 -18.25
C GLU A 771 5.99 11.19 -17.32
N ILE A 772 6.27 9.90 -17.12
CA ILE A 772 5.42 9.00 -16.32
C ILE A 772 5.10 9.54 -14.92
N ILE A 773 6.08 10.14 -14.24
CA ILE A 773 5.89 10.72 -12.90
C ILE A 773 5.01 11.97 -12.97
N GLU A 774 5.28 12.86 -13.93
CA GLU A 774 4.51 14.08 -14.12
C GLU A 774 3.05 13.75 -14.45
N SER A 775 2.80 12.82 -15.36
CA SER A 775 1.43 12.42 -15.76
C SER A 775 0.57 11.98 -14.57
N VAL A 776 1.17 11.30 -13.58
CA VAL A 776 0.48 10.82 -12.37
C VAL A 776 0.23 11.94 -11.35
N ARG A 777 1.09 12.97 -11.30
CA ARG A 777 0.99 14.09 -10.35
C ARG A 777 0.13 15.24 -10.85
N THR A 778 0.18 15.53 -12.16
CA THR A 778 -0.40 16.75 -12.76
C THR A 778 -1.70 16.52 -13.52
N VAL A 779 -2.10 15.26 -13.75
CA VAL A 779 -3.44 14.93 -14.25
C VAL A 779 -4.36 14.62 -13.06
N PRO A 780 -5.55 15.25 -12.94
CA PRO A 780 -6.47 14.97 -11.84
C PRO A 780 -6.83 13.49 -11.72
N LYS A 781 -6.76 12.90 -10.52
CA LYS A 781 -7.17 11.50 -10.32
C LYS A 781 -8.70 11.40 -10.17
N TRP A 782 -9.30 10.38 -10.76
CA TRP A 782 -10.72 10.04 -10.54
C TRP A 782 -10.87 8.92 -9.52
N VAL A 783 -11.88 9.05 -8.67
CA VAL A 783 -12.23 8.08 -7.63
C VAL A 783 -13.75 7.93 -7.60
N GLY A 784 -14.26 6.72 -7.83
CA GLY A 784 -15.66 6.36 -7.65
C GLY A 784 -15.81 5.39 -6.48
N GLY A 785 -16.26 5.86 -5.32
CA GLY A 785 -16.46 5.01 -4.14
C GLY A 785 -17.87 4.43 -4.08
N ASP A 786 -18.01 3.20 -3.58
CA ASP A 786 -19.30 2.59 -3.25
C ASP A 786 -19.89 3.23 -1.97
N GLY A 787 -20.48 4.41 -2.15
CA GLY A 787 -20.95 5.30 -1.09
C GLY A 787 -19.93 6.37 -0.66
N GLU A 788 -20.40 7.29 0.19
CA GLU A 788 -19.63 8.50 0.58
C GLU A 788 -18.36 8.18 1.36
N ASP A 789 -18.41 7.20 2.27
CA ASP A 789 -17.25 6.77 3.05
C ASP A 789 -16.14 6.20 2.18
N ALA A 790 -16.52 5.41 1.17
CA ALA A 790 -15.57 4.85 0.21
C ALA A 790 -14.95 5.96 -0.65
N ALA A 791 -15.76 6.91 -1.13
CA ALA A 791 -15.28 8.04 -1.92
C ALA A 791 -14.28 8.91 -1.13
N ARG A 792 -14.57 9.17 0.16
CA ARG A 792 -13.65 9.87 1.06
C ARG A 792 -12.36 9.09 1.29
N SER A 793 -12.45 7.78 1.51
CA SER A 793 -11.26 6.92 1.67
C SER A 793 -10.38 6.91 0.43
N GLY A 794 -10.98 6.79 -0.76
CA GLY A 794 -10.26 6.86 -2.04
C GLY A 794 -9.61 8.23 -2.24
N LYS A 795 -10.36 9.32 -2.02
CA LYS A 795 -9.83 10.69 -2.08
C LYS A 795 -8.60 10.86 -1.18
N SER A 796 -8.70 10.42 0.07
CA SER A 796 -7.60 10.49 1.04
C SER A 796 -6.34 9.76 0.57
N LEU A 797 -6.46 8.58 -0.06
CA LEU A 797 -5.30 7.83 -0.55
C LEU A 797 -4.61 8.54 -1.72
N TYR A 798 -5.38 8.90 -2.76
CA TYR A 798 -4.79 9.44 -3.98
C TYR A 798 -4.35 10.91 -3.84
N SER A 799 -4.87 11.64 -2.85
CA SER A 799 -4.38 12.97 -2.48
C SER A 799 -2.97 12.96 -1.87
N LEU A 800 -2.40 11.80 -1.52
CA LEU A 800 -1.02 11.70 -1.01
C LEU A 800 0.03 12.18 -2.01
N PHE A 801 -0.24 12.04 -3.32
CA PHE A 801 0.74 12.39 -4.36
C PHE A 801 0.18 13.25 -5.49
N ASN A 802 -1.13 13.24 -5.73
CA ASN A 802 -1.73 13.92 -6.87
C ASN A 802 -1.91 15.42 -6.56
N ILE A 803 -1.05 16.26 -7.15
CA ILE A 803 -1.06 17.73 -6.98
C ILE A 803 -2.26 18.34 -7.69
N ALA A 804 -2.61 17.83 -8.88
CA ALA A 804 -3.74 18.33 -9.65
C ALA A 804 -5.09 18.18 -8.92
N GLY A 805 -5.15 17.28 -7.94
CA GLY A 805 -6.29 17.04 -7.07
C GLY A 805 -7.14 15.87 -7.51
N VAL A 806 -7.87 15.31 -6.54
CA VAL A 806 -8.70 14.13 -6.74
C VAL A 806 -10.16 14.53 -6.89
N THR A 807 -10.78 14.12 -7.99
CA THR A 807 -12.22 14.20 -8.21
C THR A 807 -12.85 12.91 -7.72
N ALA A 808 -13.52 12.98 -6.56
CA ALA A 808 -14.17 11.84 -5.95
C ALA A 808 -15.68 11.93 -6.10
N VAL A 809 -16.30 10.84 -6.51
CA VAL A 809 -17.76 10.65 -6.63
C VAL A 809 -18.16 9.41 -5.82
N ASN A 810 -19.39 9.39 -5.32
CA ASN A 810 -19.90 8.32 -4.44
C ASN A 810 -20.58 7.17 -5.19
N ARG A 811 -20.23 6.99 -6.47
CA ARG A 811 -20.70 5.89 -7.33
C ARG A 811 -19.56 5.42 -8.23
N PRO A 812 -19.13 4.14 -8.14
CA PRO A 812 -18.09 3.59 -9.01
C PRO A 812 -18.40 3.76 -10.51
N GLN A 813 -19.66 3.61 -10.89
CA GLN A 813 -20.12 3.68 -12.29
C GLN A 813 -19.77 4.97 -13.00
N ILE A 814 -19.79 6.09 -12.28
CA ILE A 814 -19.47 7.39 -12.87
C ILE A 814 -17.99 7.41 -13.26
N ALA A 815 -17.11 6.96 -12.38
CA ALA A 815 -15.67 6.92 -12.65
C ALA A 815 -15.30 5.85 -13.69
N GLU A 816 -15.99 4.70 -13.71
CA GLU A 816 -15.88 3.69 -14.78
C GLU A 816 -16.23 4.31 -16.14
N PHE A 817 -17.38 4.99 -16.23
CA PHE A 817 -17.82 5.64 -17.46
C PHE A 817 -16.86 6.76 -17.90
N LEU A 818 -16.35 7.57 -16.97
CA LEU A 818 -15.36 8.60 -17.27
C LEU A 818 -14.09 7.99 -17.89
N LYS A 819 -13.59 6.86 -17.36
CA LYS A 819 -12.38 6.23 -17.89
C LYS A 819 -12.58 5.66 -19.29
N VAL A 820 -13.67 4.94 -19.51
CA VAL A 820 -13.94 4.37 -20.84
C VAL A 820 -14.21 5.50 -21.84
N GLY A 821 -14.96 6.53 -21.44
CA GLY A 821 -15.24 7.72 -22.24
C GLY A 821 -13.98 8.50 -22.62
N GLU A 822 -13.07 8.75 -21.67
CA GLU A 822 -11.79 9.45 -21.92
C GLU A 822 -11.04 8.80 -23.07
N ASN A 823 -10.78 7.50 -22.99
CA ASN A 823 -9.96 6.85 -23.99
C ASN A 823 -10.66 6.73 -25.35
N PHE A 824 -11.98 6.56 -25.36
CA PHE A 824 -12.75 6.54 -26.60
C PHE A 824 -12.74 7.91 -27.29
N PHE A 825 -13.13 8.98 -26.60
CA PHE A 825 -13.27 10.30 -27.22
C PHE A 825 -11.94 10.99 -27.51
N THR A 826 -10.86 10.68 -26.78
CA THR A 826 -9.56 11.35 -26.98
C THR A 826 -8.62 10.59 -27.89
N ARG A 827 -8.74 9.27 -28.01
CA ARG A 827 -7.81 8.44 -28.80
C ARG A 827 -8.51 7.45 -29.73
N GLY A 828 -9.28 6.51 -29.19
CA GLY A 828 -9.83 5.38 -29.96
C GLY A 828 -10.75 5.80 -31.09
N GLY A 829 -11.82 6.52 -30.78
CA GLY A 829 -12.78 6.98 -31.78
C GLY A 829 -12.13 7.88 -32.84
N VAL A 830 -11.25 8.80 -32.42
CA VAL A 830 -10.53 9.71 -33.33
C VAL A 830 -9.61 8.93 -34.26
N TYR A 831 -8.89 7.92 -33.76
CA TYR A 831 -8.04 7.07 -34.57
C TYR A 831 -8.84 6.28 -35.62
N TYR A 832 -9.99 5.69 -35.26
CA TYR A 832 -10.83 4.98 -36.24
C TYR A 832 -11.37 5.91 -37.33
N LEU A 833 -11.67 7.17 -37.00
CA LEU A 833 -12.02 8.20 -38.00
C LEU A 833 -10.83 8.51 -38.92
N SER A 834 -9.62 8.64 -38.37
CA SER A 834 -8.39 8.80 -39.16
C SER A 834 -8.14 7.61 -40.10
N LEU A 835 -8.34 6.37 -39.62
CA LEU A 835 -8.21 5.16 -40.43
C LEU A 835 -9.17 5.18 -41.61
N CYS A 836 -10.45 5.47 -41.37
CA CYS A 836 -11.48 5.57 -42.41
C CYS A 836 -11.13 6.66 -43.44
N ALA A 837 -10.68 7.83 -42.98
CA ALA A 837 -10.24 8.90 -43.87
C ALA A 837 -9.03 8.49 -44.72
N GLY A 838 -8.04 7.82 -44.13
CA GLY A 838 -6.87 7.27 -44.84
C GLY A 838 -7.26 6.24 -45.89
N THR A 839 -8.14 5.29 -45.56
CA THR A 839 -8.65 4.30 -46.53
C THR A 839 -9.36 4.97 -47.70
N ASN A 840 -10.17 6.01 -47.45
CA ASN A 840 -10.84 6.76 -48.50
C ASN A 840 -9.86 7.51 -49.40
N ILE A 841 -8.86 8.20 -48.82
CA ILE A 841 -7.82 8.91 -49.60
C ILE A 841 -7.06 7.93 -50.51
N ASN A 842 -6.65 6.78 -49.98
CA ASN A 842 -5.97 5.73 -50.75
C ASN A 842 -6.87 5.18 -51.86
N THR A 843 -8.15 4.93 -51.57
CA THR A 843 -9.11 4.41 -52.56
C THR A 843 -9.37 5.40 -53.69
N LEU A 844 -9.46 6.70 -53.36
CA LEU A 844 -9.65 7.77 -54.32
C LEU A 844 -8.37 8.11 -55.10
N GLY A 845 -7.19 7.71 -54.60
CA GLY A 845 -5.90 8.03 -55.20
C GLY A 845 -5.54 9.53 -55.13
N VAL A 846 -6.07 10.27 -54.15
CA VAL A 846 -6.04 11.75 -54.12
C VAL A 846 -4.91 12.36 -53.28
N GLY A 847 -3.83 11.62 -53.02
CA GLY A 847 -2.64 12.15 -52.32
C GLY A 847 -2.31 11.39 -51.04
N ASP A 848 -1.59 12.06 -50.14
CA ASP A 848 -1.06 11.47 -48.91
C ASP A 848 -1.84 11.93 -47.67
N PHE A 849 -2.09 10.99 -46.75
CA PHE A 849 -2.86 11.26 -45.52
C PHE A 849 -2.20 12.33 -44.66
N GLU A 850 -0.87 12.37 -44.58
CA GLU A 850 -0.17 13.35 -43.74
C GLU A 850 -0.35 14.79 -44.27
N PHE A 851 -0.43 14.97 -45.59
CA PHE A 851 -0.78 16.26 -46.19
C PHE A 851 -2.17 16.70 -45.74
N PHE A 852 -3.21 15.89 -45.96
CA PHE A 852 -4.58 16.25 -45.57
C PHE A 852 -4.72 16.46 -44.06
N ARG A 853 -4.08 15.62 -43.24
CA ARG A 853 -4.03 15.75 -41.79
C ARG A 853 -3.41 17.09 -41.38
N SER A 854 -2.31 17.49 -42.02
CA SER A 854 -1.67 18.77 -41.74
C SER A 854 -2.59 19.96 -42.04
N GLU A 855 -3.33 19.90 -43.16
CA GLU A 855 -4.30 20.92 -43.54
C GLU A 855 -5.51 20.97 -42.59
N TRP A 856 -6.07 19.81 -42.25
CA TRP A 856 -7.19 19.71 -41.31
C TRP A 856 -6.83 20.20 -39.90
N ASN A 857 -5.60 19.96 -39.45
CA ASN A 857 -5.14 20.35 -38.12
C ASN A 857 -4.81 21.85 -38.00
N LYS A 858 -4.77 22.63 -39.09
CA LYS A 858 -4.54 24.09 -39.03
C LYS A 858 -5.59 24.85 -38.21
N ARG A 859 -6.78 24.29 -38.04
CA ARG A 859 -7.86 24.89 -37.24
C ARG A 859 -7.58 24.87 -35.73
N GLY A 860 -6.72 23.95 -35.27
CA GLY A 860 -6.19 23.90 -33.89
C GLY A 860 -7.16 23.46 -32.79
N ASP A 861 -8.48 23.58 -32.98
CA ASP A 861 -9.52 23.20 -32.00
C ASP A 861 -9.93 21.71 -32.07
N ARG A 862 -9.56 21.01 -33.15
CA ARG A 862 -9.86 19.60 -33.39
C ARG A 862 -8.63 18.95 -34.00
N MET A 863 -8.11 17.92 -33.34
CA MET A 863 -6.93 17.21 -33.82
C MET A 863 -7.32 15.89 -34.50
N VAL A 864 -6.92 15.76 -35.76
CA VAL A 864 -6.88 14.49 -36.49
C VAL A 864 -5.55 13.80 -36.15
N LEU A 865 -5.66 12.58 -35.61
CA LEU A 865 -4.50 11.75 -35.26
C LEU A 865 -3.86 11.14 -36.51
N PRO A 866 -2.56 10.80 -36.48
CA PRO A 866 -1.91 10.07 -37.57
C PRO A 866 -2.62 8.78 -37.94
N GLY A 867 -2.57 8.41 -39.21
CA GLY A 867 -3.02 7.10 -39.70
C GLY A 867 -2.01 6.00 -39.37
N GLY A 868 -2.39 4.74 -39.54
CA GLY A 868 -1.50 3.58 -39.37
C GLY A 868 -2.26 2.27 -39.55
N GLU A 869 -1.56 1.13 -39.54
CA GLU A 869 -2.19 -0.19 -39.74
C GLU A 869 -3.11 -0.60 -38.58
N THR A 870 -2.72 -0.31 -37.33
CA THR A 870 -3.53 -0.53 -36.11
C THR A 870 -3.16 0.46 -35.00
N TYR A 871 -4.06 0.71 -34.06
CA TYR A 871 -3.74 1.40 -32.80
C TYR A 871 -3.25 0.35 -31.78
N GLY A 872 -1.95 0.37 -31.47
CA GLY A 872 -1.35 -0.51 -30.46
C GLY A 872 -1.69 -0.11 -29.01
N GLY A 873 -1.64 -1.08 -28.09
CA GLY A 873 -1.83 -0.89 -26.64
C GLY A 873 -3.10 -1.55 -26.08
N PHE A 874 -3.05 -1.95 -24.81
CA PHE A 874 -4.10 -2.78 -24.16
C PHE A 874 -5.46 -2.09 -23.96
N CYS A 875 -5.52 -0.75 -23.94
CA CYS A 875 -6.71 -0.02 -23.51
C CYS A 875 -7.68 0.31 -24.66
N VAL A 876 -7.17 0.82 -25.78
CA VAL A 876 -7.99 1.54 -26.77
C VAL A 876 -8.96 0.63 -27.58
N PRO A 877 -8.56 -0.55 -28.08
CA PRO A 877 -9.51 -1.47 -28.73
C PRO A 877 -10.59 -2.03 -27.79
N LYS A 878 -10.22 -2.24 -26.51
CA LYS A 878 -11.12 -2.75 -25.46
C LYS A 878 -12.19 -1.74 -25.06
N GLU A 879 -11.85 -0.46 -24.99
CA GLU A 879 -12.76 0.57 -24.45
C GLU A 879 -13.90 0.93 -25.40
N PHE A 880 -13.70 0.78 -26.72
CA PHE A 880 -14.80 0.78 -27.70
C PHE A 880 -15.86 -0.28 -27.35
N SER A 881 -15.39 -1.49 -27.01
CA SER A 881 -16.25 -2.63 -26.66
C SER A 881 -16.97 -2.43 -25.33
N LEU A 882 -16.29 -1.84 -24.33
CA LEU A 882 -16.91 -1.55 -23.04
C LEU A 882 -18.04 -0.50 -23.15
N LEU A 883 -17.89 0.52 -24.00
CA LEU A 883 -18.99 1.48 -24.24
C LEU A 883 -20.20 0.82 -24.90
N TYR A 884 -19.95 -0.06 -25.89
CA TYR A 884 -21.01 -0.78 -26.59
C TYR A 884 -21.69 -1.86 -25.73
N ALA A 885 -20.93 -2.57 -24.87
CA ALA A 885 -21.44 -3.60 -23.97
C ALA A 885 -22.44 -3.04 -22.92
N ILE A 886 -22.36 -1.75 -22.60
CA ILE A 886 -23.34 -1.08 -21.72
C ILE A 886 -24.70 -1.00 -22.41
N ILE A 887 -24.73 -0.64 -23.70
CA ILE A 887 -25.98 -0.51 -24.47
C ILE A 887 -26.69 -1.85 -24.54
N THR A 888 -25.94 -2.94 -24.75
CA THR A 888 -26.51 -4.30 -24.85
C THR A 888 -26.88 -4.93 -23.51
N ARG A 889 -26.32 -4.46 -22.37
CA ARG A 889 -26.74 -4.90 -21.01
C ARG A 889 -27.88 -4.07 -20.42
N ALA A 890 -28.06 -2.83 -20.89
CA ALA A 890 -29.13 -1.93 -20.44
C ALA A 890 -30.46 -2.16 -21.20
N LEU A 891 -30.38 -2.76 -22.39
CA LEU A 891 -31.49 -3.36 -23.13
C LEU A 891 -31.74 -4.78 -22.62
#